data_AF-A0A948ZQQ6-F1
#
_entry.id   AF-A0A948ZQQ6-F1
#
_cell.length_a   1.000
_cell.length_b   1.000
_cell.length_c   1.000
_cell.angle_alpha   90.00
_cell.angle_beta   90.00
_cell.angle_gamma   90.00
#
_symmetry.space_group_name_H-M   'P 1'
#
loop_
_entity.id
_entity.type
_entity.pdbx_description
1 polymer ?
#
loop_
_entity_poly.entity_id
_entity_poly.type
_entity_poly.pdbx_seq_one_letter_code
_entity_poly.pdbx_strand_id
1 'polypeptide(L)'
;TTPTTPTTITGIPAGFTFTQTHQYGSVDSDVVYLKIVLAAEGCVSGLSNTTYFGSSTKAGVQCFQQKYGTGSLGTTGPNTRAKLNALIAGGIVIPPIIPPTTAGGLSVGLSADSPASGSVPNNGNANFTKVTLTAGSGDVSISRIYVTRTGLSSNSALENIKVVDAATGVYFGSIGSLNTDNKAMITFTQNLVISANTSRSFYLKAGFVSSTTTAPGGNTAALGIAAASDITSNAMSVTGSFPVTGNPMSVVNLTIGSAAVAKDGTTVDSKPNVGDTGIVLNQFTIGAGSTEAITVEAITMVKAGTVSNSYLSNLELYDVTNSVTLGTVASLNAEGKAAWTNLNLVIGKGDTRRFKIKSTIVDGPSLTANADIVDGSEVLVVVKGNTYGYYITPTATGSWGGQGAANQTINAGALVVSKSSSTPATGNTSAGDGKLISVFDFNARGEAVKISSLLLTATLGTMTYGQVTNVKVYDENGTIVAGPKDLAVGTVAGCGSITTCGTVTFTDTFIVPVGTHKYSVKAKLASDVSADDTIKFAIATGGATDITAKGMTSNSTITATGTATGNTLTVKGATLSITSLSSPASRSVAVGTPDFVYSTISLSAINSGEDIQVTGITVLDDVTADAYPSDLSNMAIWADLTSANSARGDVYETRITNTENPTVATSTDTVQSFTLNQTITISAGGFVNIAVVASLKAGALTTSSPIHKLGIAGATATGVVTANGASTGTAATKTYSVTNIQSMTNASGGALTITKDSTSPVADLILGNSTVTLAVFRLASSNIENLDVDDMTLTVTGGTSIDTYYFYNGTTFYNETTLLGSTAGGETPKLVLTDEALIVPANGYVKVTVKGALAPITSGSTATSITATIQGSAQVNVTGLGSGTQITSGVQSAIGSTLVSVKAKPTVALASGSPSGTLTTSTAHQLAIFDVIGAGADDVTFASAQTNLFTIQIARKQGTSDYVAGNWVLKDGAGITLSTISVEDYDTSVTFLFGTNTFSVGPGETKKLYVYGDTHEYTTQYDYIQLWLSDALDANCSYSVNAGTTLPYGTKIFRGNIYGGTFNRP
;
A
#
# COMPACT_ATOMS: atom_id res chain seq x y z
N THR A 1 8.54 -17.16 52.55
CA THR A 1 7.22 -17.59 52.04
C THR A 1 6.18 -17.25 53.08
N THR A 2 5.48 -16.12 52.90
CA THR A 2 4.39 -15.73 53.79
C THR A 2 3.22 -16.71 53.59
N PRO A 3 2.65 -17.33 54.64
CA PRO A 3 1.53 -18.24 54.47
C PRO A 3 0.28 -17.43 54.12
N THR A 4 -0.25 -17.66 52.92
CA THR A 4 -1.54 -17.13 52.49
C THR A 4 -2.66 -17.79 53.28
N THR A 5 -3.45 -16.99 53.98
CA THR A 5 -4.69 -17.37 54.68
C THR A 5 -5.60 -18.21 53.77
N PRO A 6 -6.23 -19.31 54.24
CA PRO A 6 -7.15 -20.11 53.44
C PRO A 6 -8.34 -19.27 52.96
N THR A 7 -8.60 -19.27 51.65
CA THR A 7 -9.82 -18.73 51.03
C THR A 7 -11.02 -19.56 51.49
N THR A 8 -11.95 -18.95 52.22
CA THR A 8 -13.18 -19.61 52.69
C THR A 8 -14.12 -19.86 51.51
N ILE A 9 -14.49 -21.13 51.24
CA ILE A 9 -15.37 -21.52 50.13
C ILE A 9 -16.79 -21.77 50.67
N THR A 10 -17.74 -20.92 50.33
CA THR A 10 -19.16 -21.01 50.76
C THR A 10 -20.08 -21.34 49.59
N GLY A 11 -21.16 -22.11 49.81
CA GLY A 11 -22.18 -22.40 48.77
C GLY A 11 -22.10 -23.81 48.14
N ILE A 12 -21.35 -24.72 48.74
CA ILE A 12 -21.24 -26.14 48.35
C ILE A 12 -21.82 -27.01 49.48
N PRO A 13 -22.64 -28.05 49.18
CA PRO A 13 -23.20 -28.94 50.19
C PRO A 13 -22.14 -29.63 51.06
N ALA A 14 -22.44 -29.81 52.34
CA ALA A 14 -21.56 -30.50 53.28
C ALA A 14 -21.31 -31.96 52.83
N GLY A 15 -20.04 -32.38 52.81
CA GLY A 15 -19.63 -33.71 52.36
C GLY A 15 -19.61 -33.91 50.84
N PHE A 16 -19.86 -32.86 50.05
CA PHE A 16 -19.78 -32.94 48.60
C PHE A 16 -18.35 -33.21 48.12
N THR A 17 -18.22 -34.12 47.15
CA THR A 17 -16.97 -34.41 46.45
C THR A 17 -17.24 -34.54 44.96
N PHE A 18 -16.42 -33.89 44.14
CA PHE A 18 -16.41 -34.09 42.70
C PHE A 18 -15.98 -35.52 42.38
N THR A 19 -16.94 -36.33 41.92
CA THR A 19 -16.71 -37.71 41.49
C THR A 19 -16.62 -37.85 39.97
N GLN A 20 -17.24 -36.92 39.23
CA GLN A 20 -17.35 -36.97 37.76
C GLN A 20 -16.45 -35.95 37.06
N THR A 21 -15.97 -36.33 35.87
CA THR A 21 -15.27 -35.38 34.98
C THR A 21 -16.29 -34.46 34.31
N HIS A 22 -16.20 -33.16 34.60
CA HIS A 22 -16.95 -32.11 33.92
C HIS A 22 -16.08 -31.48 32.83
N GLN A 23 -16.70 -31.19 31.70
CA GLN A 23 -16.06 -30.64 30.52
C GLN A 23 -17.02 -29.71 29.78
N TYR A 24 -16.51 -28.99 28.79
CA TYR A 24 -17.34 -28.13 27.94
C TYR A 24 -18.55 -28.89 27.40
N GLY A 25 -19.76 -28.39 27.67
CA GLY A 25 -21.00 -29.06 27.32
C GLY A 25 -21.70 -29.81 28.46
N SER A 26 -21.01 -30.09 29.58
CA SER A 26 -21.63 -30.73 30.76
C SER A 26 -22.78 -29.88 31.30
N VAL A 27 -23.92 -30.52 31.60
CA VAL A 27 -25.07 -29.90 32.26
C VAL A 27 -25.40 -30.73 33.50
N ASP A 28 -24.98 -30.27 34.66
CA ASP A 28 -25.26 -30.94 35.94
C ASP A 28 -25.15 -29.94 37.11
N SER A 29 -25.67 -30.32 38.28
CA SER A 29 -25.62 -29.49 39.48
C SER A 29 -24.21 -29.26 40.01
N ASP A 30 -23.27 -30.17 39.75
CA ASP A 30 -21.92 -30.13 40.28
C ASP A 30 -21.10 -29.03 39.59
N VAL A 31 -21.42 -28.70 38.34
CA VAL A 31 -20.86 -27.54 37.61
C VAL A 31 -21.11 -26.22 38.37
N VAL A 32 -22.21 -26.09 39.10
CA VAL A 32 -22.45 -24.91 39.95
C VAL A 32 -21.42 -24.84 41.07
N TYR A 33 -21.19 -25.96 41.77
CA TYR A 33 -20.19 -26.04 42.83
C TYR A 33 -18.77 -25.84 42.29
N LEU A 34 -18.50 -26.34 41.08
CA LEU A 34 -17.24 -26.10 40.40
C LEU A 34 -17.00 -24.60 40.19
N LYS A 35 -17.99 -23.87 39.65
CA LYS A 35 -17.90 -22.42 39.47
C LYS A 35 -17.67 -21.66 40.78
N ILE A 36 -18.28 -22.12 41.87
CA ILE A 36 -18.06 -21.56 43.21
C ILE A 36 -16.61 -21.74 43.66
N VAL A 37 -16.03 -22.94 43.52
CA VAL A 37 -14.61 -23.16 43.85
C VAL A 37 -13.72 -22.31 42.95
N LEU A 38 -13.99 -22.27 41.64
CA LEU A 38 -13.20 -21.47 40.69
C LEU A 38 -13.26 -19.97 41.03
N ALA A 39 -14.42 -19.45 41.45
CA ALA A 39 -14.58 -18.05 41.84
C ALA A 39 -13.82 -17.74 43.14
N ALA A 40 -13.93 -18.62 44.15
CA ALA A 40 -13.20 -18.49 45.40
C ALA A 40 -11.68 -18.52 45.18
N GLU A 41 -11.23 -19.25 44.16
CA GLU A 41 -9.83 -19.33 43.77
C GLU A 41 -9.36 -18.19 42.84
N GLY A 42 -10.25 -17.25 42.50
CA GLY A 42 -9.95 -16.11 41.63
C GLY A 42 -9.79 -16.48 40.16
N CYS A 43 -10.22 -17.66 39.75
CA CYS A 43 -10.09 -18.17 38.38
C CYS A 43 -11.23 -17.71 37.46
N VAL A 44 -12.35 -17.25 38.03
CA VAL A 44 -13.50 -16.68 37.31
C VAL A 44 -14.12 -15.55 38.14
N SER A 45 -14.68 -14.53 37.48
CA SER A 45 -15.47 -13.47 38.13
C SER A 45 -16.77 -13.22 37.35
N GLY A 46 -17.86 -12.95 38.06
CA GLY A 46 -19.14 -12.54 37.45
C GLY A 46 -19.92 -13.64 36.69
N LEU A 47 -19.61 -14.92 36.87
CA LEU A 47 -20.37 -16.01 36.24
C LEU A 47 -21.70 -16.26 36.95
N SER A 48 -22.78 -16.42 36.17
CA SER A 48 -24.03 -16.96 36.69
C SER A 48 -23.86 -18.44 37.05
N ASN A 49 -24.36 -18.82 38.23
CA ASN A 49 -24.31 -20.17 38.79
C ASN A 49 -25.31 -21.12 38.09
N THR A 50 -25.20 -21.24 36.76
CA THR A 50 -25.96 -22.18 35.95
C THR A 50 -25.34 -23.58 36.00
N THR A 51 -26.14 -24.61 35.75
CA THR A 51 -25.70 -26.01 35.65
C THR A 51 -24.86 -26.30 34.41
N TYR A 52 -24.71 -25.35 33.48
CA TYR A 52 -23.99 -25.54 32.22
C TYR A 52 -22.51 -25.18 32.32
N PHE A 53 -21.64 -26.07 31.87
CA PHE A 53 -20.21 -25.87 31.73
C PHE A 53 -19.92 -25.28 30.34
N GLY A 54 -19.84 -23.95 30.27
CA GLY A 54 -19.55 -23.21 29.04
C GLY A 54 -18.08 -22.82 28.88
N SER A 55 -17.80 -21.95 27.90
CA SER A 55 -16.44 -21.50 27.56
C SER A 55 -15.75 -20.80 28.72
N SER A 56 -16.48 -19.95 29.45
CA SER A 56 -15.95 -19.25 30.61
C SER A 56 -15.67 -20.17 31.80
N THR A 57 -16.46 -21.23 31.97
CA THR A 57 -16.19 -22.27 33.00
C THR A 57 -14.97 -23.09 32.62
N LYS A 58 -14.81 -23.42 31.32
CA LYS A 58 -13.60 -24.07 30.80
C LYS A 58 -12.36 -23.22 31.07
N ALA A 59 -12.39 -21.94 30.73
CA ALA A 59 -11.29 -21.01 31.00
C ALA A 59 -10.98 -20.92 32.50
N GLY A 60 -12.02 -20.89 33.34
CA GLY A 60 -11.90 -20.97 34.79
C GLY A 60 -11.17 -22.23 35.26
N VAL A 61 -11.56 -23.40 34.74
CA VAL A 61 -10.88 -24.67 35.05
C VAL A 61 -9.43 -24.64 34.57
N GLN A 62 -9.13 -24.10 33.38
CA GLN A 62 -7.75 -24.00 32.89
C GLN A 62 -6.90 -23.10 33.79
N CYS A 63 -7.43 -21.96 34.23
CA CYS A 63 -6.78 -21.08 35.19
C CYS A 63 -6.51 -21.82 36.52
N PHE A 64 -7.51 -22.54 37.04
CA PHE A 64 -7.36 -23.35 38.25
C PHE A 64 -6.31 -24.45 38.11
N GLN A 65 -6.31 -25.16 36.98
CA GLN A 65 -5.35 -26.22 36.72
C GLN A 65 -3.92 -25.70 36.55
N GLN A 66 -3.76 -24.50 35.98
CA GLN A 66 -2.48 -23.81 35.87
C GLN A 66 -1.99 -23.33 37.25
N LYS A 67 -2.90 -22.82 38.09
CA LYS A 67 -2.62 -22.39 39.47
C LYS A 67 -2.12 -23.55 40.34
N TYR A 68 -2.64 -24.75 40.14
CA TYR A 68 -2.37 -25.91 40.99
C TYR A 68 -1.58 -27.06 40.33
N GLY A 69 -1.12 -26.87 39.09
CA GLY A 69 -0.32 -27.87 38.36
C GLY A 69 -1.07 -29.17 38.06
N THR A 70 -2.40 -29.13 37.87
CA THR A 70 -3.24 -30.34 37.68
C THR A 70 -3.61 -30.62 36.22
N GLY A 71 -3.01 -29.90 35.26
CA GLY A 71 -3.24 -30.00 33.81
C GLY A 71 -3.52 -28.65 33.14
N SER A 72 -3.98 -28.64 31.90
CA SER A 72 -4.46 -27.43 31.19
C SER A 72 -5.60 -27.72 30.20
N LEU A 73 -6.20 -28.91 30.30
CA LEU A 73 -7.20 -29.43 29.37
C LEU A 73 -8.58 -28.75 29.51
N GLY A 74 -8.81 -28.00 30.59
CA GLY A 74 -10.08 -27.34 30.86
C GLY A 74 -11.21 -28.30 31.20
N THR A 75 -10.87 -29.51 31.66
CA THR A 75 -11.80 -30.54 32.15
C THR A 75 -11.43 -30.91 33.58
N THR A 76 -12.41 -31.27 34.42
CA THR A 76 -12.13 -31.71 35.80
C THR A 76 -11.73 -33.19 35.81
N GLY A 77 -10.60 -33.53 35.18
CA GLY A 77 -10.02 -34.88 35.23
C GLY A 77 -9.58 -35.30 36.65
N PRO A 78 -9.15 -36.55 36.86
CA PRO A 78 -8.87 -37.11 38.20
C PRO A 78 -7.98 -36.23 39.08
N ASN A 79 -6.87 -35.71 38.54
CA ASN A 79 -5.94 -34.84 39.28
C ASN A 79 -6.57 -33.50 39.66
N THR A 80 -7.41 -32.94 38.79
CA THR A 80 -8.12 -31.68 39.05
C THR A 80 -9.20 -31.89 40.11
N ARG A 81 -9.95 -33.00 40.07
CA ARG A 81 -10.94 -33.35 41.10
C ARG A 81 -10.31 -33.61 42.45
N ALA A 82 -9.18 -34.33 42.48
CA ALA A 82 -8.45 -34.56 43.71
C ALA A 82 -8.09 -33.23 44.40
N LYS A 83 -7.64 -32.24 43.62
CA LYS A 83 -7.33 -30.90 44.16
C LYS A 83 -8.57 -30.11 44.56
N LEU A 84 -9.63 -30.12 43.76
CA LEU A 84 -10.91 -29.48 44.10
C LEU A 84 -11.48 -30.05 45.41
N ASN A 85 -11.49 -31.38 45.56
CA ASN A 85 -11.96 -32.06 46.76
C ASN A 85 -11.07 -31.76 47.98
N ALA A 86 -9.75 -31.62 47.79
CA ALA A 86 -8.84 -31.22 48.87
C ALA A 86 -9.08 -29.78 49.33
N LEU A 87 -9.41 -28.85 48.42
CA LEU A 87 -9.74 -27.47 48.75
C LEU A 87 -11.10 -27.37 49.47
N ILE A 88 -12.08 -28.16 49.03
CA ILE A 88 -13.37 -28.27 49.72
C ILE A 88 -13.19 -28.86 51.12
N ALA A 89 -12.37 -29.91 51.29
CA ALA A 89 -12.12 -30.54 52.58
C ALA A 89 -11.33 -29.65 53.57
N GLY A 90 -10.45 -28.79 53.07
CA GLY A 90 -9.59 -27.93 53.89
C GLY A 90 -10.19 -26.58 54.31
N GLY A 91 -11.39 -26.23 53.81
CA GLY A 91 -11.99 -24.88 53.96
C GLY A 91 -13.36 -24.83 54.65
N ILE A 92 -13.82 -25.90 55.30
CA ILE A 92 -15.16 -25.95 55.91
C ILE A 92 -15.14 -25.35 57.32
N VAL A 93 -15.65 -24.12 57.45
CA VAL A 93 -16.26 -23.64 58.70
C VAL A 93 -17.77 -23.62 58.47
N ILE A 94 -18.54 -24.22 59.38
CA ILE A 94 -19.99 -24.47 59.20
C ILE A 94 -20.80 -23.29 59.77
N PRO A 95 -21.57 -22.55 58.95
CA PRO A 95 -22.78 -21.84 59.37
C PRO A 95 -24.03 -22.45 58.69
N PRO A 96 -25.26 -22.15 59.19
CA PRO A 96 -26.40 -23.07 59.13
C PRO A 96 -27.07 -23.18 57.76
N ILE A 97 -27.77 -24.30 57.59
CA ILE A 97 -28.60 -24.69 56.43
C ILE A 97 -29.50 -23.53 56.00
N ILE A 98 -29.34 -23.04 54.75
CA ILE A 98 -30.31 -22.15 54.11
C ILE A 98 -31.19 -23.00 53.19
N PRO A 99 -32.51 -23.13 53.46
CA PRO A 99 -33.46 -23.80 52.56
C PRO A 99 -33.57 -23.05 51.22
N PRO A 100 -34.22 -23.61 50.17
CA PRO A 100 -34.48 -22.88 48.93
C PRO A 100 -35.06 -21.50 49.26
N THR A 101 -34.58 -20.44 48.60
CA THR A 101 -35.03 -19.05 48.81
C THR A 101 -36.55 -19.03 48.87
N THR A 102 -37.08 -18.91 50.07
CA THR A 102 -38.51 -18.99 50.33
C THR A 102 -39.12 -17.75 49.68
N ALA A 103 -40.01 -17.94 48.70
CA ALA A 103 -40.65 -16.83 48.00
C ALA A 103 -41.24 -15.85 49.02
N GLY A 104 -41.00 -14.54 48.87
CA GLY A 104 -41.53 -13.54 49.80
C GLY A 104 -43.06 -13.53 49.83
N GLY A 105 -43.65 -12.83 50.81
CA GLY A 105 -45.07 -12.45 50.72
C GLY A 105 -45.30 -11.49 49.54
N LEU A 106 -46.48 -11.54 48.94
CA LEU A 106 -46.93 -10.59 47.90
C LEU A 106 -47.97 -9.65 48.51
N SER A 107 -47.74 -8.34 48.45
CA SER A 107 -48.75 -7.34 48.79
C SER A 107 -49.35 -6.73 47.53
N VAL A 108 -50.68 -6.62 47.49
CA VAL A 108 -51.46 -6.03 46.39
C VAL A 108 -52.17 -4.79 46.92
N GLY A 109 -51.87 -3.64 46.34
CA GLY A 109 -52.45 -2.36 46.72
C GLY A 109 -53.08 -1.63 45.55
N LEU A 110 -54.08 -0.81 45.84
CA LEU A 110 -54.57 0.21 44.89
C LEU A 110 -53.56 1.35 44.87
N SER A 111 -53.07 1.76 43.70
CA SER A 111 -52.19 2.91 43.60
C SER A 111 -52.99 4.20 43.81
N ALA A 112 -52.42 5.18 44.53
CA ALA A 112 -53.09 6.46 44.81
C ALA A 112 -53.39 7.28 43.55
N ASP A 113 -52.64 7.05 42.47
CA ASP A 113 -52.81 7.63 41.14
C ASP A 113 -53.59 6.71 40.19
N SER A 114 -54.44 5.82 40.72
CA SER A 114 -55.40 5.08 39.91
C SER A 114 -56.35 6.06 39.18
N PRO A 115 -56.75 5.77 37.93
CA PRO A 115 -57.59 6.67 37.15
C PRO A 115 -58.86 7.13 37.87
N ALA A 116 -59.17 8.43 37.77
CA ALA A 116 -60.43 9.00 38.24
C ALA A 116 -61.60 8.54 37.36
N SER A 117 -62.83 8.56 37.89
CA SER A 117 -64.04 8.30 37.10
C SER A 117 -64.09 9.22 35.87
N GLY A 118 -64.35 8.65 34.70
CA GLY A 118 -64.42 9.38 33.45
C GLY A 118 -65.28 8.69 32.40
N SER A 119 -65.45 9.36 31.27
CA SER A 119 -66.19 8.85 30.12
C SER A 119 -65.26 8.17 29.12
N VAL A 120 -65.65 7.02 28.60
CA VAL A 120 -64.91 6.26 27.59
C VAL A 120 -65.79 6.06 26.37
N PRO A 121 -65.37 6.46 25.16
CA PRO A 121 -66.11 6.24 23.94
C PRO A 121 -66.36 4.76 23.64
N ASN A 122 -67.45 4.48 22.93
CA ASN A 122 -67.59 3.21 22.22
C ASN A 122 -66.38 3.00 21.30
N ASN A 123 -65.85 1.77 21.27
CA ASN A 123 -64.61 1.41 20.56
C ASN A 123 -63.31 2.01 21.12
N GLY A 124 -63.37 2.71 22.26
CA GLY A 124 -62.21 3.26 22.97
C GLY A 124 -61.74 2.36 24.12
N ASN A 125 -60.44 2.40 24.40
CA ASN A 125 -59.84 1.73 25.56
C ASN A 125 -59.48 2.74 26.65
N ALA A 126 -59.62 2.33 27.91
CA ALA A 126 -59.24 3.11 29.07
C ALA A 126 -58.54 2.26 30.12
N ASN A 127 -57.65 2.89 30.88
CA ASN A 127 -57.11 2.31 32.11
C ASN A 127 -58.18 2.46 33.19
N PHE A 128 -58.64 1.35 33.78
CA PHE A 128 -59.69 1.38 34.81
C PHE A 128 -59.07 1.49 36.21
N THR A 129 -58.04 0.69 36.47
CA THR A 129 -57.47 0.56 37.82
C THR A 129 -55.97 0.42 37.75
N LYS A 130 -55.24 1.15 38.59
CA LYS A 130 -53.81 0.96 38.76
C LYS A 130 -53.55 0.16 40.04
N VAL A 131 -52.99 -1.03 39.89
CA VAL A 131 -52.65 -1.94 40.99
C VAL A 131 -51.14 -1.99 41.18
N THR A 132 -50.66 -1.93 42.41
CA THR A 132 -49.25 -2.09 42.76
C THR A 132 -49.04 -3.45 43.42
N LEU A 133 -48.14 -4.24 42.83
CA LEU A 133 -47.71 -5.54 43.33
C LEU A 133 -46.33 -5.38 43.96
N THR A 134 -46.18 -5.76 45.24
CA THR A 134 -44.92 -5.64 45.98
C THR A 134 -44.49 -7.00 46.51
N ALA A 135 -43.30 -7.45 46.11
CA ALA A 135 -42.70 -8.66 46.66
C ALA A 135 -41.91 -8.33 47.93
N GLY A 136 -42.03 -9.21 48.94
CA GLY A 136 -41.22 -9.16 50.16
C GLY A 136 -39.78 -9.59 49.91
N SER A 137 -39.17 -10.30 50.85
CA SER A 137 -37.73 -10.62 50.82
C SER A 137 -37.26 -11.62 49.74
N GLY A 138 -38.16 -12.15 48.92
CA GLY A 138 -37.86 -13.11 47.85
C GLY A 138 -38.70 -12.86 46.61
N ASP A 139 -38.18 -13.24 45.43
CA ASP A 139 -38.87 -13.08 44.14
C ASP A 139 -40.22 -13.79 44.13
N VAL A 140 -41.25 -13.07 43.67
CA VAL A 140 -42.60 -13.62 43.51
C VAL A 140 -42.91 -13.78 42.03
N SER A 141 -43.21 -15.01 41.63
CA SER A 141 -43.64 -15.41 40.29
C SER A 141 -45.15 -15.64 40.26
N ILE A 142 -45.87 -14.88 39.45
CA ILE A 142 -47.34 -14.92 39.32
C ILE A 142 -47.70 -15.59 37.98
N SER A 143 -48.44 -16.69 38.01
CA SER A 143 -48.85 -17.42 36.81
C SER A 143 -50.23 -17.00 36.30
N ARG A 144 -51.10 -16.46 37.16
CA ARG A 144 -52.47 -16.09 36.80
C ARG A 144 -53.05 -15.00 37.71
N ILE A 145 -53.86 -14.12 37.14
CA ILE A 145 -54.70 -13.13 37.85
C ILE A 145 -56.13 -13.21 37.30
N TYR A 146 -57.16 -13.19 38.16
CA TYR A 146 -58.53 -12.86 37.74
C TYR A 146 -58.79 -11.36 37.91
N VAL A 147 -59.27 -10.73 36.84
CA VAL A 147 -59.77 -9.35 36.84
C VAL A 147 -61.29 -9.40 36.93
N THR A 148 -61.85 -8.86 38.00
CA THR A 148 -63.30 -8.84 38.25
C THR A 148 -63.90 -7.52 37.78
N ARG A 149 -64.99 -7.60 37.02
CA ARG A 149 -65.81 -6.44 36.62
C ARG A 149 -66.90 -6.18 37.66
N THR A 150 -67.09 -4.90 38.00
CA THR A 150 -68.25 -4.39 38.74
C THR A 150 -68.91 -3.25 37.97
N GLY A 151 -70.07 -2.75 38.42
CA GLY A 151 -70.85 -1.71 37.74
C GLY A 151 -72.02 -2.25 36.90
N LEU A 152 -72.77 -1.35 36.27
CA LEU A 152 -74.05 -1.62 35.63
C LEU A 152 -73.95 -2.17 34.18
N SER A 153 -72.75 -2.25 33.61
CA SER A 153 -72.54 -2.78 32.26
C SER A 153 -72.71 -4.31 32.19
N SER A 154 -73.12 -4.85 31.04
CA SER A 154 -73.06 -6.30 30.80
C SER A 154 -71.62 -6.78 30.59
N ASN A 155 -71.36 -8.08 30.76
CA ASN A 155 -70.04 -8.65 30.47
C ASN A 155 -69.65 -8.52 29.00
N SER A 156 -70.63 -8.57 28.09
CA SER A 156 -70.44 -8.36 26.65
C SER A 156 -70.15 -6.90 26.26
N ALA A 157 -70.28 -5.94 27.18
CA ALA A 157 -70.00 -4.53 26.90
C ALA A 157 -68.51 -4.20 26.98
N LEU A 158 -67.69 -5.06 27.59
CA LEU A 158 -66.25 -4.90 27.68
C LEU A 158 -65.51 -5.94 26.85
N GLU A 159 -64.41 -5.50 26.25
CA GLU A 159 -63.44 -6.31 25.52
C GLU A 159 -62.03 -5.90 25.92
N ASN A 160 -61.04 -6.65 25.43
CA ASN A 160 -59.62 -6.28 25.54
C ASN A 160 -59.14 -6.06 26.99
N ILE A 161 -59.60 -6.89 27.93
CA ILE A 161 -59.18 -6.80 29.34
C ILE A 161 -57.72 -7.26 29.43
N LYS A 162 -56.85 -6.34 29.86
CA LYS A 162 -55.40 -6.47 29.78
C LYS A 162 -54.74 -5.99 31.08
N VAL A 163 -53.61 -6.61 31.42
CA VAL A 163 -52.69 -6.12 32.45
C VAL A 163 -51.54 -5.41 31.74
N VAL A 164 -51.42 -4.11 31.94
CA VAL A 164 -50.45 -3.26 31.24
C VAL A 164 -49.49 -2.67 32.26
N ASP A 165 -48.18 -2.84 32.07
CA ASP A 165 -47.17 -2.24 32.94
C ASP A 165 -47.27 -0.71 32.88
N ALA A 166 -47.39 -0.09 34.05
CA ALA A 166 -47.69 1.33 34.15
C ALA A 166 -46.51 2.24 33.82
N ALA A 167 -45.28 1.71 33.81
CA ALA A 167 -44.07 2.46 33.46
C ALA A 167 -43.77 2.39 31.95
N THR A 168 -43.99 1.22 31.35
CA THR A 168 -43.57 0.95 29.96
C THR A 168 -44.73 0.93 28.96
N GLY A 169 -45.98 0.81 29.43
CA GLY A 169 -47.15 0.64 28.57
C GLY A 169 -47.22 -0.75 27.91
N VAL A 170 -46.30 -1.65 28.25
CA VAL A 170 -46.24 -3.01 27.69
C VAL A 170 -47.28 -3.89 28.36
N TYR A 171 -48.01 -4.64 27.55
CA TYR A 171 -48.99 -5.61 28.00
C TYR A 171 -48.33 -6.93 28.44
N PHE A 172 -48.83 -7.52 29.52
CA PHE A 172 -48.40 -8.80 30.07
C PHE A 172 -49.58 -9.78 30.18
N GLY A 173 -49.31 -11.05 29.88
CA GLY A 173 -50.27 -12.16 30.03
C GLY A 173 -51.13 -12.41 28.80
N SER A 174 -52.29 -13.03 29.00
CA SER A 174 -53.35 -13.28 28.02
C SER A 174 -54.46 -12.23 28.10
N ILE A 175 -55.24 -12.04 27.03
CA ILE A 175 -56.40 -11.15 27.08
C ILE A 175 -57.51 -11.86 27.85
N GLY A 176 -58.09 -11.13 28.79
CA GLY A 176 -59.19 -11.63 29.59
C GLY A 176 -60.52 -11.48 28.87
N SER A 177 -61.31 -12.55 28.85
CA SER A 177 -62.73 -12.50 28.53
C SER A 177 -63.54 -12.74 29.81
N LEU A 178 -64.59 -11.94 30.02
CA LEU A 178 -65.44 -12.07 31.21
C LEU A 178 -66.29 -13.33 31.11
N ASN A 179 -66.22 -14.17 32.14
CA ASN A 179 -67.10 -15.33 32.30
C ASN A 179 -68.44 -14.93 32.97
N THR A 180 -69.28 -15.92 33.29
CA THR A 180 -70.56 -15.71 33.98
C THR A 180 -70.44 -15.12 35.39
N ASP A 181 -69.27 -15.26 36.03
CA ASP A 181 -69.00 -14.73 37.38
C ASP A 181 -68.44 -13.30 37.35
N ASN A 182 -68.47 -12.64 36.18
CA ASN A 182 -67.87 -11.32 35.94
C ASN A 182 -66.34 -11.30 36.13
N LYS A 183 -65.66 -12.45 36.00
CA LYS A 183 -64.21 -12.56 36.11
C LYS A 183 -63.58 -12.85 34.76
N ALA A 184 -62.49 -12.14 34.47
CA ALA A 184 -61.66 -12.34 33.30
C ALA A 184 -60.33 -12.97 33.72
N MET A 185 -59.97 -14.11 33.13
CA MET A 185 -58.75 -14.83 33.45
C MET A 185 -57.58 -14.29 32.63
N ILE A 186 -56.53 -13.81 33.32
CA ILE A 186 -55.26 -13.42 32.73
C ILE A 186 -54.23 -14.47 33.14
N THR A 187 -53.68 -15.19 32.16
CA THR A 187 -52.61 -16.18 32.35
C THR A 187 -51.30 -15.65 31.82
N PHE A 188 -50.19 -15.93 32.52
CA PHE A 188 -48.86 -15.55 32.08
C PHE A 188 -48.12 -16.80 31.61
N THR A 189 -47.84 -16.89 30.31
CA THR A 189 -47.15 -18.03 29.68
C THR A 189 -45.77 -18.25 30.29
N GLN A 190 -45.11 -17.14 30.64
CA GLN A 190 -44.01 -17.13 31.59
C GLN A 190 -44.45 -16.33 32.82
N ASN A 191 -44.31 -16.89 34.02
CA ASN A 191 -44.78 -16.24 35.24
C ASN A 191 -44.29 -14.77 35.32
N LEU A 192 -45.20 -13.84 35.62
CA LEU A 192 -44.89 -12.46 35.91
C LEU A 192 -44.06 -12.40 37.21
N VAL A 193 -42.78 -12.05 37.09
CA VAL A 193 -41.87 -11.95 38.23
C VAL A 193 -41.83 -10.52 38.78
N ILE A 194 -42.05 -10.41 40.09
CA ILE A 194 -41.76 -9.22 40.89
C ILE A 194 -40.52 -9.55 41.74
N SER A 195 -39.42 -8.86 41.49
CA SER A 195 -38.16 -9.12 42.20
C SER A 195 -38.27 -8.77 43.69
N ALA A 196 -37.50 -9.48 44.51
CA ALA A 196 -37.45 -9.29 45.96
C ALA A 196 -37.28 -7.82 46.35
N ASN A 197 -38.07 -7.35 47.31
CA ASN A 197 -38.08 -6.00 47.86
C ASN A 197 -38.39 -4.90 46.82
N THR A 198 -39.06 -5.25 45.72
CA THR A 198 -39.48 -4.28 44.69
C THR A 198 -40.99 -4.23 44.54
N SER A 199 -41.47 -3.09 44.05
CA SER A 199 -42.87 -2.87 43.68
C SER A 199 -42.96 -2.59 42.19
N ARG A 200 -43.98 -3.16 41.53
CA ARG A 200 -44.34 -2.82 40.15
C ARG A 200 -45.82 -2.49 40.06
N SER A 201 -46.16 -1.50 39.24
CA SER A 201 -47.53 -1.05 39.07
C SER A 201 -48.05 -1.40 37.69
N PHE A 202 -49.31 -1.82 37.62
CA PHE A 202 -49.97 -2.24 36.38
C PHE A 202 -51.35 -1.58 36.27
N TYR A 203 -51.72 -1.17 35.07
CA TYR A 203 -53.09 -0.81 34.73
C TYR A 203 -53.88 -2.04 34.33
N LEU A 204 -55.06 -2.21 34.93
CA LEU A 204 -56.12 -3.05 34.40
C LEU A 204 -56.85 -2.22 33.34
N LYS A 205 -56.56 -2.52 32.07
CA LYS A 205 -57.08 -1.81 30.90
C LYS A 205 -58.17 -2.63 30.24
N ALA A 206 -59.18 -1.97 29.69
CA ALA A 206 -60.19 -2.61 28.85
C ALA A 206 -60.79 -1.60 27.86
N GLY A 207 -61.50 -2.09 26.86
CA GLY A 207 -62.28 -1.28 25.93
C GLY A 207 -63.77 -1.55 26.03
N PHE A 208 -64.57 -0.57 25.65
CA PHE A 208 -66.00 -0.79 25.43
C PHE A 208 -66.24 -1.26 24.00
N VAL A 209 -66.96 -2.37 23.84
CA VAL A 209 -67.28 -2.95 22.53
C VAL A 209 -68.06 -1.93 21.69
N SER A 210 -67.70 -1.80 20.41
CA SER A 210 -68.44 -0.98 19.45
C SER A 210 -69.84 -1.54 19.18
N SER A 211 -70.90 -0.89 19.67
CA SER A 211 -72.28 -1.18 19.23
C SER A 211 -72.83 0.00 18.40
N THR A 212 -73.44 -0.32 17.25
CA THR A 212 -74.05 0.65 16.31
C THR A 212 -75.45 1.10 16.75
N THR A 213 -75.97 0.57 17.86
CA THR A 213 -77.33 0.81 18.36
C THR A 213 -77.28 1.27 19.82
N THR A 214 -77.02 2.57 20.02
CA THR A 214 -77.01 3.30 21.32
C THR A 214 -76.04 2.77 22.38
N ALA A 215 -74.98 3.52 22.70
CA ALA A 215 -74.31 3.38 23.99
C ALA A 215 -75.37 3.67 25.08
N PRO A 216 -75.74 2.72 25.96
CA PRO A 216 -76.78 3.00 26.95
C PRO A 216 -76.21 4.03 27.92
N GLY A 217 -76.68 5.27 27.85
CA GLY A 217 -76.36 6.28 28.84
C GLY A 217 -76.67 5.71 30.23
N GLY A 218 -75.66 5.67 31.10
CA GLY A 218 -75.77 5.08 32.45
C GLY A 218 -75.03 3.76 32.64
N ASN A 219 -74.50 3.11 31.59
CA ASN A 219 -73.66 1.94 31.73
C ASN A 219 -72.29 2.32 32.33
N THR A 220 -71.98 1.73 33.49
CA THR A 220 -70.71 1.92 34.19
C THR A 220 -69.96 0.61 34.35
N ALA A 221 -68.63 0.66 34.36
CA ALA A 221 -67.78 -0.48 34.68
C ALA A 221 -66.59 -0.05 35.53
N ALA A 222 -66.23 -0.86 36.52
CA ALA A 222 -64.94 -0.77 37.22
C ALA A 222 -64.26 -2.15 37.19
N LEU A 223 -62.93 -2.18 37.07
CA LEU A 223 -62.14 -3.41 37.07
C LEU A 223 -61.31 -3.51 38.34
N GLY A 224 -61.05 -4.70 38.85
CA GLY A 224 -60.24 -4.87 40.04
C GLY A 224 -59.84 -6.32 40.28
N ILE A 225 -59.13 -6.56 41.38
CA ILE A 225 -58.84 -7.90 41.88
C ILE A 225 -59.72 -8.09 43.12
N ALA A 226 -60.64 -9.06 43.09
CA ALA A 226 -61.68 -9.14 44.11
C ALA A 226 -61.23 -9.83 45.40
N ALA A 227 -60.31 -10.80 45.31
CA ALA A 227 -59.79 -11.52 46.46
C ALA A 227 -58.32 -11.93 46.28
N ALA A 228 -57.63 -12.25 47.38
CA ALA A 228 -56.27 -12.78 47.35
C ALA A 228 -56.17 -14.10 46.53
N SER A 229 -57.21 -14.94 46.57
CA SER A 229 -57.30 -16.19 45.81
C SER A 229 -57.44 -16.00 44.30
N ASP A 230 -57.73 -14.77 43.83
CA ASP A 230 -57.77 -14.46 42.41
C ASP A 230 -56.38 -14.41 41.77
N ILE A 231 -55.31 -14.41 42.58
CA ILE A 231 -53.91 -14.44 42.14
C ILE A 231 -53.30 -15.83 42.42
N THR A 232 -52.74 -16.47 41.40
CA THR A 232 -51.93 -17.68 41.56
C THR A 232 -50.46 -17.32 41.42
N SER A 233 -49.68 -17.59 42.47
CA SER A 233 -48.25 -17.28 42.52
C SER A 233 -47.49 -18.28 43.42
N ASN A 234 -46.16 -18.19 43.44
CA ASN A 234 -45.32 -18.94 44.38
C ASN A 234 -45.17 -18.25 45.76
N ALA A 235 -45.79 -17.09 46.00
CA ALA A 235 -45.64 -16.33 47.25
C ALA A 235 -46.11 -17.12 48.47
N MET A 236 -45.43 -16.95 49.62
CA MET A 236 -45.86 -17.56 50.90
C MET A 236 -47.25 -17.11 51.36
N SER A 237 -47.63 -15.88 51.04
CA SER A 237 -48.96 -15.32 51.29
C SER A 237 -49.23 -14.17 50.33
N VAL A 238 -50.50 -13.98 49.94
CA VAL A 238 -50.96 -12.81 49.18
C VAL A 238 -51.81 -11.96 50.13
N THR A 239 -51.40 -10.71 50.35
CA THR A 239 -52.03 -9.77 51.29
C THR A 239 -52.43 -8.49 50.57
N GLY A 240 -53.43 -7.77 51.09
CA GLY A 240 -53.98 -6.57 50.48
C GLY A 240 -55.35 -6.22 51.02
N SER A 241 -55.81 -4.99 50.80
CA SER A 241 -57.18 -4.56 51.12
C SER A 241 -58.11 -4.89 49.96
N PHE A 242 -58.57 -6.14 49.89
CA PHE A 242 -59.45 -6.62 48.81
C PHE A 242 -60.93 -6.23 49.07
N PRO A 243 -61.72 -5.89 48.04
CA PRO A 243 -61.34 -5.84 46.62
C PRO A 243 -60.48 -4.62 46.28
N VAL A 244 -59.42 -4.85 45.49
CA VAL A 244 -58.55 -3.79 44.95
C VAL A 244 -59.16 -3.34 43.62
N THR A 245 -60.13 -2.42 43.69
CA THR A 245 -60.93 -1.93 42.55
C THR A 245 -60.82 -0.42 42.42
N GLY A 246 -60.64 0.07 41.20
CA GLY A 246 -60.60 1.50 40.89
C GLY A 246 -61.98 2.13 40.76
N ASN A 247 -62.02 3.37 40.28
CA ASN A 247 -63.25 4.12 40.12
C ASN A 247 -64.08 3.63 38.91
N PRO A 248 -65.42 3.73 38.93
CA PRO A 248 -66.25 3.36 37.79
C PRO A 248 -66.05 4.33 36.62
N MET A 249 -65.89 3.77 35.42
CA MET A 249 -65.88 4.48 34.13
C MET A 249 -67.25 4.37 33.47
N SER A 250 -67.67 5.43 32.77
CA SER A 250 -68.97 5.52 32.08
C SER A 250 -68.77 5.42 30.57
N VAL A 251 -69.66 4.72 29.85
CA VAL A 251 -69.59 4.70 28.38
C VAL A 251 -70.29 5.92 27.77
N VAL A 252 -69.71 6.49 26.71
CA VAL A 252 -70.32 7.56 25.89
C VAL A 252 -70.32 7.18 24.41
N ASN A 253 -71.28 7.70 23.65
CA ASN A 253 -71.32 7.52 22.20
C ASN A 253 -70.48 8.61 21.52
N LEU A 254 -69.24 8.30 21.14
CA LEU A 254 -68.33 9.23 20.46
C LEU A 254 -67.50 8.47 19.43
N THR A 255 -67.58 8.86 18.16
CA THR A 255 -66.75 8.27 17.11
C THR A 255 -65.31 8.79 17.22
N ILE A 256 -64.39 7.89 17.58
CA ILE A 256 -62.94 8.13 17.60
C ILE A 256 -62.25 7.58 16.35
N GLY A 257 -60.93 7.80 16.22
CA GLY A 257 -60.10 7.27 15.14
C GLY A 257 -60.02 5.74 15.08
N SER A 258 -59.48 5.24 13.98
CA SER A 258 -59.18 3.81 13.78
C SER A 258 -57.73 3.61 13.35
N ALA A 259 -57.16 2.45 13.68
CA ALA A 259 -55.82 2.04 13.27
C ALA A 259 -55.87 0.67 12.60
N ALA A 260 -55.64 0.64 11.28
CA ALA A 260 -55.60 -0.59 10.51
C ALA A 260 -54.15 -1.07 10.36
N VAL A 261 -53.89 -2.34 10.68
CA VAL A 261 -52.58 -2.97 10.53
C VAL A 261 -52.67 -4.02 9.43
N ALA A 262 -51.75 -3.99 8.48
CA ALA A 262 -51.80 -4.85 7.30
C ALA A 262 -50.41 -5.34 6.89
N LYS A 263 -50.37 -6.44 6.14
CA LYS A 263 -49.15 -6.96 5.53
C LYS A 263 -48.63 -5.99 4.48
N ASP A 264 -47.32 -5.76 4.44
CA ASP A 264 -46.67 -4.90 3.45
C ASP A 264 -45.87 -5.70 2.41
N GLY A 265 -46.53 -6.36 1.45
CA GLY A 265 -45.84 -7.23 0.46
C GLY A 265 -45.34 -8.56 1.04
N THR A 266 -44.46 -9.28 0.34
CA THR A 266 -43.97 -10.62 0.76
C THR A 266 -42.51 -10.60 1.22
N THR A 267 -42.24 -11.04 2.45
CA THR A 267 -40.89 -11.48 2.86
C THR A 267 -40.54 -12.79 2.15
N VAL A 268 -39.29 -12.94 1.68
CA VAL A 268 -38.76 -14.20 1.12
C VAL A 268 -37.77 -14.84 2.10
N ASP A 269 -37.63 -16.17 2.07
CA ASP A 269 -36.58 -16.86 2.84
C ASP A 269 -35.22 -16.57 2.20
N SER A 270 -34.41 -15.76 2.88
CA SER A 270 -33.06 -15.39 2.41
C SER A 270 -32.01 -16.47 2.64
N LYS A 271 -32.37 -17.55 3.35
CA LYS A 271 -31.46 -18.62 3.79
C LYS A 271 -30.20 -18.06 4.48
N PRO A 272 -30.35 -17.27 5.56
CA PRO A 272 -29.22 -16.61 6.19
C PRO A 272 -28.25 -17.61 6.81
N ASN A 273 -26.98 -17.23 6.90
CA ASN A 273 -25.98 -17.94 7.68
C ASN A 273 -25.92 -17.38 9.10
N VAL A 274 -25.39 -18.17 10.04
CA VAL A 274 -25.02 -17.67 11.36
C VAL A 274 -24.00 -16.54 11.19
N GLY A 275 -24.25 -15.41 11.87
CA GLY A 275 -23.47 -14.18 11.76
C GLY A 275 -24.07 -13.11 10.83
N ASP A 276 -25.04 -13.46 9.98
CA ASP A 276 -25.64 -12.49 9.06
C ASP A 276 -26.49 -11.46 9.84
N THR A 277 -26.33 -10.19 9.46
CA THR A 277 -27.01 -9.03 10.08
C THR A 277 -28.07 -8.44 9.15
N GLY A 278 -29.08 -7.78 9.71
CA GLY A 278 -30.08 -7.05 8.91
C GLY A 278 -31.09 -7.95 8.20
N ILE A 279 -31.26 -9.18 8.68
CA ILE A 279 -32.21 -10.16 8.14
C ILE A 279 -33.63 -9.70 8.44
N VAL A 280 -34.45 -9.53 7.40
CA VAL A 280 -35.84 -9.07 7.53
C VAL A 280 -36.72 -10.23 8.02
N LEU A 281 -37.28 -10.09 9.21
CA LEU A 281 -38.18 -11.08 9.80
C LEU A 281 -39.65 -10.83 9.46
N ASN A 282 -40.08 -9.58 9.39
CA ASN A 282 -41.47 -9.21 9.07
C ASN A 282 -41.54 -7.79 8.45
N GLN A 283 -42.58 -7.53 7.66
CA GLN A 283 -42.86 -6.24 7.01
C GLN A 283 -44.37 -5.95 7.00
N PHE A 284 -44.76 -4.76 7.47
CA PHE A 284 -46.16 -4.42 7.74
C PHE A 284 -46.43 -2.92 7.65
N THR A 285 -47.71 -2.55 7.61
CA THR A 285 -48.17 -1.17 7.61
C THR A 285 -49.09 -0.86 8.79
N ILE A 286 -49.14 0.41 9.19
CA ILE A 286 -50.16 0.96 10.09
C ILE A 286 -50.80 2.15 9.38
N GLY A 287 -52.12 2.12 9.21
CA GLY A 287 -52.91 3.18 8.57
C GLY A 287 -53.90 3.82 9.55
N ALA A 288 -54.00 5.14 9.51
CA ALA A 288 -55.00 5.89 10.26
C ALA A 288 -56.29 6.02 9.44
N GLY A 289 -57.44 5.89 10.10
CA GLY A 289 -58.74 6.17 9.48
C GLY A 289 -58.93 7.65 9.10
N SER A 290 -60.10 7.96 8.53
CA SER A 290 -60.47 9.32 8.12
C SER A 290 -61.07 10.16 9.25
N THR A 291 -61.10 9.71 10.50
CA THR A 291 -61.68 10.48 11.61
C THR A 291 -60.67 11.45 12.21
N GLU A 292 -59.48 10.97 12.59
CA GLU A 292 -58.43 11.76 13.23
C GLU A 292 -57.04 11.17 12.94
N ALA A 293 -55.99 11.98 13.14
CA ALA A 293 -54.62 11.48 13.19
C ALA A 293 -54.41 10.62 14.44
N ILE A 294 -53.54 9.62 14.33
CA ILE A 294 -53.19 8.72 15.43
C ILE A 294 -51.70 8.85 15.77
N THR A 295 -51.37 8.62 17.02
CA THR A 295 -49.98 8.49 17.49
C THR A 295 -49.72 7.04 17.89
N VAL A 296 -48.69 6.42 17.28
CA VAL A 296 -48.18 5.12 17.68
C VAL A 296 -47.17 5.33 18.80
N GLU A 297 -47.48 4.82 20.00
CA GLU A 297 -46.65 4.97 21.19
C GLU A 297 -45.69 3.78 21.36
N ALA A 298 -46.13 2.57 20.97
CA ALA A 298 -45.31 1.37 21.03
C ALA A 298 -45.71 0.32 19.98
N ILE A 299 -44.73 -0.47 19.55
CA ILE A 299 -44.89 -1.68 18.74
C ILE A 299 -44.16 -2.81 19.45
N THR A 300 -44.79 -3.98 19.56
CA THR A 300 -44.15 -5.19 20.11
C THR A 300 -44.23 -6.31 19.10
N MET A 301 -43.16 -7.10 19.00
CA MET A 301 -43.16 -8.35 18.26
C MET A 301 -43.02 -9.55 19.20
N VAL A 302 -43.49 -10.70 18.75
CA VAL A 302 -43.27 -12.02 19.33
C VAL A 302 -42.47 -12.86 18.33
N LYS A 303 -41.45 -13.57 18.80
CA LYS A 303 -40.66 -14.48 17.98
C LYS A 303 -41.51 -15.64 17.48
N ALA A 304 -41.53 -15.82 16.15
CA ALA A 304 -42.08 -16.99 15.50
C ALA A 304 -40.95 -17.88 14.94
N GLY A 305 -41.22 -19.18 14.74
CA GLY A 305 -40.22 -20.16 14.30
C GLY A 305 -39.51 -20.91 15.44
N THR A 306 -38.59 -21.80 15.06
CA THR A 306 -37.94 -22.78 15.95
C THR A 306 -36.66 -22.28 16.63
N VAL A 307 -36.16 -21.11 16.25
CA VAL A 307 -34.95 -20.49 16.81
C VAL A 307 -35.10 -20.15 18.30
N SER A 308 -34.04 -20.32 19.10
CA SER A 308 -34.01 -19.93 20.52
C SER A 308 -33.98 -18.40 20.68
N ASN A 309 -34.47 -17.86 21.80
CA ASN A 309 -34.47 -16.41 22.05
C ASN A 309 -33.04 -15.83 22.03
N SER A 310 -32.05 -16.58 22.52
CA SER A 310 -30.64 -16.17 22.57
C SER A 310 -29.96 -16.15 21.20
N TYR A 311 -30.60 -16.70 20.18
CA TYR A 311 -30.03 -16.85 18.83
C TYR A 311 -30.41 -15.70 17.89
N LEU A 312 -31.26 -14.78 18.37
CA LEU A 312 -31.58 -13.52 17.71
C LEU A 312 -31.06 -12.37 18.56
N SER A 313 -30.38 -11.43 17.93
CA SER A 313 -29.94 -10.20 18.59
C SER A 313 -30.15 -8.99 17.69
N ASN A 314 -30.07 -7.80 18.29
CA ASN A 314 -30.19 -6.52 17.59
C ASN A 314 -31.48 -6.44 16.75
N LEU A 315 -32.62 -6.65 17.41
CA LEU A 315 -33.94 -6.57 16.79
C LEU A 315 -34.28 -5.11 16.49
N GLU A 316 -34.22 -4.76 15.22
CA GLU A 316 -34.39 -3.41 14.71
C GLU A 316 -35.81 -3.19 14.19
N LEU A 317 -36.46 -2.09 14.59
CA LEU A 317 -37.65 -1.56 13.94
C LEU A 317 -37.24 -0.45 12.98
N TYR A 318 -37.53 -0.64 11.69
CA TYR A 318 -37.15 0.27 10.62
C TYR A 318 -38.38 0.86 9.93
N ASP A 319 -38.46 2.19 9.87
CA ASP A 319 -39.47 2.93 9.14
C ASP A 319 -39.04 3.02 7.66
N VAL A 320 -39.77 2.31 6.80
CA VAL A 320 -39.50 2.26 5.36
C VAL A 320 -39.90 3.55 4.68
N THR A 321 -40.94 4.23 5.17
CA THR A 321 -41.46 5.47 4.56
C THR A 321 -40.47 6.62 4.70
N ASN A 322 -39.77 6.75 5.84
CA ASN A 322 -38.74 7.79 6.05
C ASN A 322 -37.30 7.28 5.94
N SER A 323 -37.08 5.97 5.75
CA SER A 323 -35.76 5.35 5.71
C SER A 323 -34.92 5.59 6.99
N VAL A 324 -35.54 5.41 8.16
CA VAL A 324 -34.89 5.62 9.47
C VAL A 324 -35.15 4.45 10.40
N THR A 325 -34.16 4.16 11.25
CA THR A 325 -34.31 3.20 12.36
C THR A 325 -35.02 3.88 13.53
N LEU A 326 -36.12 3.29 13.99
CA LEU A 326 -36.92 3.79 15.10
C LEU A 326 -36.46 3.26 16.48
N GLY A 327 -35.62 2.23 16.48
CA GLY A 327 -35.01 1.68 17.68
C GLY A 327 -34.48 0.26 17.48
N THR A 328 -33.57 -0.17 18.35
CA THR A 328 -33.02 -1.53 18.37
C THR A 328 -33.12 -2.12 19.77
N VAL A 329 -33.64 -3.34 19.86
CA VAL A 329 -33.71 -4.12 21.09
C VAL A 329 -32.60 -5.18 21.03
N ALA A 330 -31.68 -5.17 22.01
CA ALA A 330 -30.49 -6.02 21.97
C ALA A 330 -30.81 -7.52 21.95
N SER A 331 -31.85 -7.95 22.67
CA SER A 331 -32.25 -9.34 22.79
C SER A 331 -33.75 -9.47 23.07
N LEU A 332 -34.33 -10.61 22.68
CA LEU A 332 -35.67 -10.98 23.10
C LEU A 332 -35.74 -11.23 24.61
N ASN A 333 -36.86 -10.89 25.24
CA ASN A 333 -37.11 -11.21 26.65
C ASN A 333 -37.44 -12.72 26.84
N ALA A 334 -37.70 -13.13 28.08
CA ALA A 334 -38.04 -14.53 28.39
C ALA A 334 -39.30 -15.03 27.66
N GLU A 335 -40.26 -14.14 27.36
CA GLU A 335 -41.47 -14.45 26.58
C GLU A 335 -41.24 -14.47 25.07
N GLY A 336 -40.00 -14.26 24.60
CA GLY A 336 -39.70 -14.19 23.17
C GLY A 336 -40.20 -12.89 22.52
N LYS A 337 -40.34 -11.80 23.28
CA LYS A 337 -40.81 -10.49 22.79
C LYS A 337 -39.70 -9.46 22.68
N ALA A 338 -39.82 -8.57 21.70
CA ALA A 338 -39.08 -7.31 21.61
C ALA A 338 -40.09 -6.16 21.46
N ALA A 339 -39.95 -5.13 22.30
CA ALA A 339 -40.84 -3.97 22.32
C ALA A 339 -40.07 -2.69 22.05
N TRP A 340 -40.58 -1.88 21.12
CA TRP A 340 -40.10 -0.54 20.84
C TRP A 340 -41.14 0.44 21.39
N THR A 341 -40.80 1.12 22.49
CA THR A 341 -41.66 2.07 23.21
C THR A 341 -41.21 3.52 22.97
N ASN A 342 -42.02 4.49 23.39
CA ASN A 342 -41.74 5.93 23.23
C ASN A 342 -41.58 6.36 21.76
N LEU A 343 -42.23 5.66 20.83
CA LEU A 343 -42.13 5.93 19.40
C LEU A 343 -42.70 7.31 19.04
N ASN A 344 -43.78 7.72 19.70
CA ASN A 344 -44.48 9.00 19.48
C ASN A 344 -44.71 9.32 17.99
N LEU A 345 -44.97 8.29 17.19
CA LEU A 345 -45.01 8.40 15.74
C LEU A 345 -46.42 8.80 15.30
N VAL A 346 -46.55 10.04 14.81
CA VAL A 346 -47.81 10.56 14.31
C VAL A 346 -48.06 10.06 12.87
N ILE A 347 -49.20 9.44 12.66
CA ILE A 347 -49.74 9.07 11.34
C ILE A 347 -50.93 9.98 11.07
N GLY A 348 -50.83 10.77 9.99
CA GLY A 348 -51.88 11.71 9.59
C GLY A 348 -53.19 11.02 9.23
N LYS A 349 -54.29 11.78 9.28
CA LYS A 349 -55.63 11.27 8.96
C LYS A 349 -55.67 10.72 7.52
N GLY A 350 -56.04 9.45 7.36
CA GLY A 350 -56.06 8.77 6.07
C GLY A 350 -54.69 8.30 5.56
N ASP A 351 -53.60 8.60 6.27
CA ASP A 351 -52.25 8.21 5.86
C ASP A 351 -51.91 6.78 6.30
N THR A 352 -50.92 6.20 5.64
CA THR A 352 -50.36 4.88 5.96
C THR A 352 -48.85 4.93 6.09
N ARG A 353 -48.33 4.24 7.10
CA ARG A 353 -46.90 4.14 7.41
C ARG A 353 -46.41 2.70 7.22
N ARG A 354 -45.19 2.51 6.70
CA ARG A 354 -44.61 1.20 6.37
C ARG A 354 -43.40 0.87 7.26
N PHE A 355 -43.31 -0.37 7.74
CA PHE A 355 -42.29 -0.83 8.68
C PHE A 355 -41.67 -2.17 8.30
N LYS A 356 -40.43 -2.39 8.76
CA LYS A 356 -39.74 -3.68 8.76
C LYS A 356 -39.19 -3.99 10.13
N ILE A 357 -39.22 -5.26 10.50
CA ILE A 357 -38.48 -5.81 11.64
C ILE A 357 -37.28 -6.57 11.10
N LYS A 358 -36.06 -6.21 11.54
CA LYS A 358 -34.83 -6.90 11.18
C LYS A 358 -34.12 -7.48 12.40
N SER A 359 -33.27 -8.48 12.21
CA SER A 359 -32.47 -9.10 13.28
C SER A 359 -31.09 -9.52 12.78
N THR A 360 -30.17 -9.75 13.71
CA THR A 360 -28.93 -10.50 13.50
C THR A 360 -29.13 -11.95 13.90
N ILE A 361 -28.60 -12.90 13.11
CA ILE A 361 -28.58 -14.33 13.43
C ILE A 361 -27.32 -14.65 14.22
N VAL A 362 -27.47 -15.03 15.49
CA VAL A 362 -26.34 -15.34 16.39
C VAL A 362 -25.97 -16.82 16.35
N ASP A 363 -26.94 -17.72 16.23
CA ASP A 363 -26.75 -19.17 16.16
C ASP A 363 -28.06 -19.86 15.67
N GLY A 364 -28.10 -21.18 15.63
CA GLY A 364 -29.28 -21.99 15.33
C GLY A 364 -29.31 -22.55 13.90
N PRO A 365 -28.25 -23.23 13.43
CA PRO A 365 -28.25 -23.85 12.11
C PRO A 365 -29.46 -24.78 11.92
N SER A 366 -30.06 -24.74 10.74
CA SER A 366 -31.29 -25.46 10.37
C SER A 366 -32.56 -25.03 11.15
N LEU A 367 -32.48 -24.05 12.06
CA LEU A 367 -33.64 -23.47 12.72
C LEU A 367 -34.23 -22.34 11.88
N THR A 368 -35.47 -21.97 12.20
CA THR A 368 -36.22 -20.93 11.48
C THR A 368 -36.45 -19.72 12.37
N ALA A 369 -36.22 -18.52 11.82
CA ALA A 369 -36.52 -17.25 12.47
C ALA A 369 -37.63 -16.49 11.74
N ASN A 370 -38.57 -15.92 12.50
CA ASN A 370 -39.67 -15.09 12.00
C ASN A 370 -40.15 -14.16 13.14
N ALA A 371 -40.88 -13.11 12.80
CA ALA A 371 -41.47 -12.18 13.77
C ALA A 371 -42.97 -12.07 13.54
N ASP A 372 -43.74 -12.10 14.62
CA ASP A 372 -45.18 -11.91 14.63
C ASP A 372 -45.53 -10.63 15.40
N ILE A 373 -46.47 -9.85 14.88
CA ILE A 373 -47.00 -8.64 15.55
C ILE A 373 -48.46 -8.79 15.96
N VAL A 374 -49.03 -9.98 15.79
CA VAL A 374 -50.36 -10.35 16.28
C VAL A 374 -50.20 -11.56 17.20
N ASP A 375 -50.82 -11.51 18.38
CA ASP A 375 -50.84 -12.63 19.32
C ASP A 375 -52.29 -13.11 19.48
N GLY A 376 -52.63 -14.23 18.86
CA GLY A 376 -54.01 -14.69 18.74
C GLY A 376 -54.86 -13.74 17.90
N SER A 377 -55.80 -13.02 18.53
CA SER A 377 -56.65 -12.02 17.87
C SER A 377 -56.19 -10.58 18.09
N GLU A 378 -55.10 -10.37 18.85
CA GLU A 378 -54.66 -9.04 19.26
C GLU A 378 -53.51 -8.51 18.42
N VAL A 379 -53.62 -7.25 18.00
CA VAL A 379 -52.51 -6.54 17.35
C VAL A 379 -51.63 -5.88 18.41
N LEU A 380 -50.34 -6.22 18.44
CA LEU A 380 -49.37 -5.78 19.45
C LEU A 380 -48.85 -4.35 19.20
N VAL A 381 -49.77 -3.41 19.00
CA VAL A 381 -49.49 -2.00 18.73
C VAL A 381 -50.30 -1.13 19.69
N VAL A 382 -49.65 -0.15 20.32
CA VAL A 382 -50.32 0.83 21.18
C VAL A 382 -50.48 2.13 20.41
N VAL A 383 -51.74 2.51 20.16
CA VAL A 383 -52.10 3.71 19.41
C VAL A 383 -53.11 4.58 20.15
N LYS A 384 -52.98 5.89 19.98
CA LYS A 384 -53.84 6.91 20.60
C LYS A 384 -54.38 7.86 19.54
N GLY A 385 -55.66 8.23 19.62
CA GLY A 385 -56.26 9.27 18.79
C GLY A 385 -55.86 10.67 19.29
N ASN A 386 -55.45 11.55 18.38
CA ASN A 386 -54.88 12.85 18.75
C ASN A 386 -55.92 13.92 19.08
N THR A 387 -57.15 13.80 18.59
CA THR A 387 -58.21 14.80 18.80
C THR A 387 -58.85 14.65 20.17
N TYR A 388 -59.17 13.41 20.54
CA TYR A 388 -59.91 13.11 21.77
C TYR A 388 -59.05 12.46 22.86
N GLY A 389 -57.83 12.02 22.52
CA GLY A 389 -56.88 11.47 23.50
C GLY A 389 -57.19 10.06 23.98
N TYR A 390 -58.08 9.31 23.33
CA TYR A 390 -58.42 7.93 23.69
C TYR A 390 -57.52 6.90 23.00
N TYR A 391 -57.26 5.79 23.68
CA TYR A 391 -56.56 4.65 23.08
C TYR A 391 -57.49 3.88 22.13
N ILE A 392 -57.00 3.56 20.95
CA ILE A 392 -57.74 2.87 19.89
C ILE A 392 -57.32 1.40 19.88
N THR A 393 -58.26 0.47 19.68
CA THR A 393 -57.95 -0.94 19.40
C THR A 393 -57.46 -1.05 17.94
N PRO A 394 -56.20 -1.39 17.66
CA PRO A 394 -55.76 -1.63 16.29
C PRO A 394 -56.38 -2.91 15.73
N THR A 395 -56.63 -2.95 14.43
CA THR A 395 -57.26 -4.09 13.76
C THR A 395 -56.36 -4.64 12.66
N ALA A 396 -56.04 -5.93 12.70
CA ALA A 396 -55.37 -6.61 11.60
C ALA A 396 -56.37 -6.82 10.44
N THR A 397 -55.97 -6.47 9.23
CA THR A 397 -56.84 -6.50 8.04
C THR A 397 -56.37 -7.52 7.00
N GLY A 398 -57.27 -7.97 6.11
CA GLY A 398 -56.91 -8.80 4.96
C GLY A 398 -56.52 -10.25 5.26
N SER A 399 -57.10 -10.87 6.30
CA SER A 399 -56.82 -12.25 6.75
C SER A 399 -55.38 -12.50 7.21
N TRP A 400 -54.56 -11.45 7.36
CA TRP A 400 -53.18 -11.57 7.80
C TRP A 400 -53.11 -11.67 9.33
N GLY A 401 -52.59 -12.78 9.83
CA GLY A 401 -52.44 -13.05 11.27
C GLY A 401 -51.15 -12.50 11.88
N GLY A 402 -50.57 -11.42 11.34
CA GLY A 402 -49.41 -10.72 11.93
C GLY A 402 -48.02 -11.31 11.67
N GLN A 403 -47.90 -12.61 11.36
CA GLN A 403 -46.61 -13.25 11.11
C GLN A 403 -46.01 -12.87 9.74
N GLY A 404 -44.68 -12.73 9.66
CA GLY A 404 -43.96 -12.59 8.40
C GLY A 404 -44.22 -13.75 7.43
N ALA A 405 -44.33 -13.45 6.13
CA ALA A 405 -44.81 -14.40 5.11
C ALA A 405 -43.90 -15.60 4.86
N ALA A 406 -42.61 -15.52 5.21
CA ALA A 406 -41.64 -16.59 5.04
C ALA A 406 -40.73 -16.69 6.29
N ASN A 407 -40.51 -17.91 6.75
CA ASN A 407 -39.47 -18.20 7.73
C ASN A 407 -38.10 -17.96 7.11
N GLN A 408 -37.17 -17.43 7.89
CA GLN A 408 -35.75 -17.35 7.52
C GLN A 408 -35.08 -18.64 7.98
N THR A 409 -34.71 -19.52 7.05
CA THR A 409 -34.09 -20.82 7.36
C THR A 409 -32.59 -20.67 7.48
N ILE A 410 -32.04 -20.84 8.69
CA ILE A 410 -30.62 -20.67 8.92
C ILE A 410 -29.85 -21.84 8.28
N ASN A 411 -28.87 -21.58 7.42
CA ASN A 411 -28.10 -22.65 6.77
C ASN A 411 -27.29 -23.48 7.79
N ALA A 412 -27.08 -24.76 7.49
CA ALA A 412 -26.14 -25.61 8.22
C ALA A 412 -24.69 -25.18 7.93
N GLY A 413 -23.76 -25.48 8.86
CA GLY A 413 -22.34 -25.14 8.71
C GLY A 413 -21.70 -25.68 7.43
N ALA A 414 -20.70 -24.97 6.90
CA ALA A 414 -20.00 -25.34 5.68
C ALA A 414 -18.48 -25.32 5.86
N LEU A 415 -17.75 -26.15 5.10
CA LEU A 415 -16.29 -26.16 5.05
C LEU A 415 -15.82 -26.06 3.59
N VAL A 416 -14.98 -25.07 3.30
CA VAL A 416 -14.33 -24.91 1.99
C VAL A 416 -12.82 -25.07 2.16
N VAL A 417 -12.18 -25.90 1.32
CA VAL A 417 -10.74 -26.13 1.35
C VAL A 417 -10.11 -25.64 0.04
N SER A 418 -9.00 -24.93 0.13
CA SER A 418 -8.26 -24.42 -1.03
C SER A 418 -6.74 -24.40 -0.78
N LYS A 419 -5.94 -24.24 -1.85
CA LYS A 419 -4.49 -24.06 -1.71
C LYS A 419 -4.21 -22.69 -1.09
N SER A 420 -3.42 -22.67 -0.01
CA SER A 420 -2.97 -21.43 0.62
C SER A 420 -1.90 -20.72 -0.21
N SER A 421 -1.91 -19.38 -0.21
CA SER A 421 -0.81 -18.57 -0.75
C SER A 421 0.51 -18.77 -0.01
N SER A 422 0.46 -19.30 1.22
CA SER A 422 1.65 -19.67 2.01
C SER A 422 2.25 -21.04 1.63
N THR A 423 1.70 -21.73 0.62
CA THR A 423 2.34 -22.93 0.06
C THR A 423 3.68 -22.58 -0.58
N PRO A 424 4.77 -23.34 -0.32
CA PRO A 424 6.05 -23.14 -1.00
C PRO A 424 5.88 -23.01 -2.52
N ALA A 425 6.57 -22.05 -3.14
CA ALA A 425 6.59 -21.93 -4.59
C ALA A 425 7.17 -23.20 -5.23
N THR A 426 6.86 -23.45 -6.51
CA THR A 426 7.55 -24.48 -7.28
C THR A 426 9.05 -24.24 -7.22
N GLY A 427 9.83 -25.26 -6.88
CA GLY A 427 11.26 -25.09 -6.64
C GLY A 427 11.88 -26.31 -5.98
N ASN A 428 13.06 -26.12 -5.40
CA ASN A 428 13.84 -27.21 -4.82
C ASN A 428 13.53 -27.42 -3.33
N THR A 429 13.67 -28.66 -2.87
CA THR A 429 13.66 -29.05 -1.46
C THR A 429 14.76 -30.09 -1.22
N SER A 430 15.11 -30.35 0.03
CA SER A 430 16.21 -31.24 0.42
C SER A 430 15.68 -32.46 1.15
N ALA A 431 16.47 -33.54 1.17
CA ALA A 431 16.23 -34.64 2.08
C ALA A 431 16.28 -34.17 3.56
N GLY A 432 15.60 -34.88 4.45
CA GLY A 432 15.55 -34.59 5.88
C GLY A 432 14.13 -34.59 6.47
N ASP A 433 14.05 -34.46 7.78
CA ASP A 433 12.77 -34.43 8.51
C ASP A 433 12.13 -33.03 8.51
N GLY A 434 10.80 -32.98 8.66
CA GLY A 434 10.06 -31.73 8.84
C GLY A 434 10.03 -30.80 7.62
N LYS A 435 10.25 -31.32 6.41
CA LYS A 435 10.21 -30.53 5.17
C LYS A 435 8.79 -30.07 4.89
N LEU A 436 8.59 -28.76 4.77
CA LEU A 436 7.30 -28.17 4.42
C LEU A 436 7.01 -28.42 2.94
N ILE A 437 5.91 -29.12 2.64
CA ILE A 437 5.56 -29.50 1.27
C ILE A 437 4.36 -28.71 0.74
N SER A 438 3.31 -28.50 1.55
CA SER A 438 2.09 -27.82 1.11
C SER A 438 1.37 -27.14 2.27
N VAL A 439 0.61 -26.07 2.00
CA VAL A 439 -0.24 -25.38 2.98
C VAL A 439 -1.64 -25.20 2.41
N PHE A 440 -2.66 -25.53 3.20
CA PHE A 440 -4.07 -25.48 2.78
C PHE A 440 -4.87 -24.55 3.67
N ASP A 441 -5.79 -23.80 3.06
CA ASP A 441 -6.73 -22.92 3.75
C ASP A 441 -8.05 -23.66 3.97
N PHE A 442 -8.47 -23.79 5.23
CA PHE A 442 -9.75 -24.36 5.63
C PHE A 442 -10.65 -23.22 6.10
N ASN A 443 -11.74 -22.97 5.39
CA ASN A 443 -12.72 -21.93 5.70
C ASN A 443 -14.01 -22.55 6.25
N ALA A 444 -14.19 -22.51 7.57
CA ALA A 444 -15.41 -22.93 8.23
C ALA A 444 -16.40 -21.76 8.34
N ARG A 445 -17.64 -21.97 7.89
CA ARG A 445 -18.71 -20.97 7.92
C ARG A 445 -19.88 -21.48 8.74
N GLY A 446 -20.56 -20.55 9.43
CA GLY A 446 -21.73 -20.82 10.26
C GLY A 446 -21.39 -21.34 11.66
N GLU A 447 -20.57 -22.37 11.76
CA GLU A 447 -20.11 -22.93 13.04
C GLU A 447 -18.69 -23.49 12.92
N ALA A 448 -18.03 -23.72 14.06
CA ALA A 448 -16.76 -24.42 14.07
C ALA A 448 -16.95 -25.87 13.59
N VAL A 449 -15.98 -26.39 12.85
CA VAL A 449 -16.08 -27.69 12.20
C VAL A 449 -15.09 -28.67 12.80
N LYS A 450 -15.58 -29.79 13.34
CA LYS A 450 -14.73 -30.90 13.79
C LYS A 450 -14.36 -31.77 12.60
N ILE A 451 -13.07 -31.90 12.34
CA ILE A 451 -12.52 -32.91 11.44
C ILE A 451 -12.25 -34.17 12.24
N SER A 452 -12.67 -35.32 11.74
CA SER A 452 -12.38 -36.64 12.34
C SER A 452 -11.71 -37.62 11.38
N SER A 453 -11.62 -37.26 10.11
CA SER A 453 -10.79 -37.96 9.13
C SER A 453 -10.31 -36.95 8.10
N LEU A 454 -9.01 -37.00 7.76
CA LEU A 454 -8.40 -36.21 6.69
C LEU A 454 -7.52 -37.11 5.84
N LEU A 455 -7.83 -37.24 4.56
CA LEU A 455 -7.02 -37.93 3.56
C LEU A 455 -6.18 -36.90 2.81
N LEU A 456 -4.86 -37.09 2.80
CA LEU A 456 -3.97 -36.41 1.86
C LEU A 456 -3.49 -37.40 0.80
N THR A 457 -3.39 -36.90 -0.43
CA THR A 457 -2.77 -37.61 -1.55
C THR A 457 -1.42 -36.98 -1.87
N ALA A 458 -0.38 -37.80 -1.98
CA ALA A 458 0.94 -37.39 -2.45
C ALA A 458 1.13 -37.81 -3.91
N THR A 459 1.76 -36.96 -4.71
CA THR A 459 2.36 -37.33 -6.00
C THR A 459 3.88 -37.29 -5.83
N LEU A 460 4.58 -38.36 -6.23
CA LEU A 460 5.92 -38.71 -5.74
C LEU A 460 7.02 -38.78 -6.82
N GLY A 461 6.78 -38.39 -8.08
CA GLY A 461 7.79 -38.54 -9.13
C GLY A 461 8.22 -40.00 -9.26
N THR A 462 9.51 -40.31 -9.04
CA THR A 462 10.04 -41.68 -8.95
C THR A 462 10.33 -42.16 -7.52
N MET A 463 9.98 -41.38 -6.48
CA MET A 463 10.15 -41.78 -5.08
C MET A 463 9.24 -42.95 -4.70
N THR A 464 9.75 -43.81 -3.84
CA THR A 464 8.98 -44.86 -3.17
C THR A 464 8.30 -44.35 -1.90
N TYR A 465 7.28 -45.05 -1.41
CA TYR A 465 6.59 -44.71 -0.17
C TYR A 465 7.51 -44.69 1.06
N GLY A 466 8.48 -45.61 1.11
CA GLY A 466 9.47 -45.65 2.20
C GLY A 466 10.39 -44.43 2.24
N GLN A 467 10.51 -43.70 1.14
CA GLN A 467 11.32 -42.48 1.06
C GLN A 467 10.56 -41.23 1.53
N VAL A 468 9.25 -41.33 1.79
CA VAL A 468 8.43 -40.23 2.33
C VAL A 468 7.65 -40.70 3.56
N THR A 469 8.15 -40.35 4.73
CA THR A 469 7.67 -40.82 6.03
C THR A 469 7.28 -39.65 6.95
N ASN A 470 6.76 -39.92 8.14
CA ASN A 470 6.53 -38.94 9.20
C ASN A 470 5.66 -37.73 8.78
N VAL A 471 4.63 -37.96 7.96
CA VAL A 471 3.76 -36.88 7.47
C VAL A 471 2.91 -36.35 8.63
N LYS A 472 2.97 -35.04 8.86
CA LYS A 472 2.28 -34.32 9.94
C LYS A 472 1.55 -33.10 9.38
N VAL A 473 0.40 -32.79 9.97
CA VAL A 473 -0.35 -31.56 9.70
C VAL A 473 -0.23 -30.64 10.91
N TYR A 474 0.16 -29.39 10.68
CA TYR A 474 0.27 -28.36 11.71
C TYR A 474 -0.77 -27.28 11.48
N ASP A 475 -1.32 -26.72 12.55
CA ASP A 475 -2.10 -25.48 12.47
C ASP A 475 -1.22 -24.24 12.24
N GLU A 476 -1.86 -23.08 12.13
CA GLU A 476 -1.20 -21.79 11.93
C GLU A 476 -0.29 -21.35 13.08
N ASN A 477 -0.46 -21.94 14.27
CA ASN A 477 0.38 -21.68 15.45
C ASN A 477 1.58 -22.63 15.53
N GLY A 478 1.74 -23.54 14.56
CA GLY A 478 2.81 -24.53 14.55
C GLY A 478 2.57 -25.70 15.50
N THR A 479 1.33 -25.94 15.94
CA THR A 479 0.96 -27.12 16.73
C THR A 479 0.56 -28.26 15.80
N ILE A 480 1.00 -29.49 16.08
CA ILE A 480 0.60 -30.68 15.32
C ILE A 480 -0.87 -31.00 15.62
N VAL A 481 -1.70 -31.04 14.58
CA VAL A 481 -3.13 -31.39 14.68
C VAL A 481 -3.45 -32.78 14.14
N ALA A 482 -2.58 -33.34 13.30
CA ALA A 482 -2.70 -34.71 12.79
C ALA A 482 -1.34 -35.33 12.46
N GLY A 483 -1.22 -36.65 12.64
CA GLY A 483 0.03 -37.40 12.44
C GLY A 483 0.96 -37.44 13.65
N PRO A 484 2.16 -38.02 13.54
CA PRO A 484 2.78 -38.49 12.30
C PRO A 484 2.18 -39.76 11.74
N LYS A 485 2.17 -39.87 10.41
CA LYS A 485 1.81 -41.10 9.70
C LYS A 485 2.61 -41.22 8.40
N ASP A 486 3.02 -42.43 8.06
CA ASP A 486 3.77 -42.72 6.83
C ASP A 486 2.82 -42.85 5.63
N LEU A 487 3.35 -42.64 4.43
CA LEU A 487 2.60 -42.89 3.20
C LEU A 487 2.31 -44.38 3.05
N ALA A 488 1.09 -44.69 2.61
CA ALA A 488 0.67 -46.02 2.22
C ALA A 488 0.33 -46.07 0.72
N VAL A 489 0.27 -47.28 0.17
CA VAL A 489 -0.24 -47.53 -1.18
C VAL A 489 -1.69 -47.03 -1.23
N GLY A 490 -1.98 -46.07 -2.12
CA GLY A 490 -3.31 -45.51 -2.29
C GLY A 490 -3.87 -45.79 -3.68
N THR A 491 -5.07 -46.36 -3.77
CA THR A 491 -5.87 -46.38 -5.00
C THR A 491 -6.47 -45.00 -5.23
N VAL A 492 -5.73 -44.10 -5.89
CA VAL A 492 -6.20 -42.76 -6.24
C VAL A 492 -6.63 -42.72 -7.70
N ALA A 493 -7.87 -42.27 -7.97
CA ALA A 493 -8.37 -42.08 -9.33
C ALA A 493 -7.51 -41.05 -10.09
N GLY A 494 -6.98 -41.44 -11.26
CA GLY A 494 -6.09 -40.61 -12.07
C GLY A 494 -4.59 -40.91 -11.94
N CYS A 495 -4.20 -41.85 -11.06
CA CYS A 495 -2.82 -42.31 -10.96
C CYS A 495 -2.64 -43.67 -11.67
N GLY A 496 -2.04 -43.65 -12.87
CA GLY A 496 -1.97 -44.80 -13.78
C GLY A 496 -0.89 -45.86 -13.49
N SER A 497 -0.14 -45.77 -12.38
CA SER A 497 0.85 -46.79 -11.96
C SER A 497 1.19 -46.71 -10.47
N ILE A 498 1.58 -47.85 -9.88
CA ILE A 498 1.74 -48.16 -8.44
C ILE A 498 2.93 -47.47 -7.73
N THR A 499 3.75 -46.66 -8.42
CA THR A 499 4.96 -46.05 -7.84
C THR A 499 4.97 -44.51 -7.79
N THR A 500 3.93 -43.82 -8.29
CA THR A 500 3.97 -42.34 -8.42
C THR A 500 2.97 -41.58 -7.55
N CYS A 501 2.07 -42.28 -6.83
CA CYS A 501 1.14 -41.66 -5.88
C CYS A 501 0.99 -42.49 -4.60
N GLY A 502 0.94 -41.80 -3.46
CA GLY A 502 0.67 -42.40 -2.14
C GLY A 502 -0.43 -41.66 -1.40
N THR A 503 -1.00 -42.26 -0.35
CA THR A 503 -1.99 -41.59 0.49
C THR A 503 -1.60 -41.66 1.96
N VAL A 504 -2.09 -40.69 2.73
CA VAL A 504 -2.04 -40.71 4.19
C VAL A 504 -3.40 -40.29 4.74
N THR A 505 -4.04 -41.20 5.47
CA THR A 505 -5.33 -40.94 6.13
C THR A 505 -5.11 -40.70 7.62
N PHE A 506 -5.39 -39.50 8.10
CA PHE A 506 -5.39 -39.19 9.52
C PHE A 506 -6.77 -39.43 10.11
N THR A 507 -6.83 -40.08 11.28
CA THR A 507 -8.06 -40.26 12.08
C THR A 507 -8.04 -39.43 13.36
N ASP A 508 -7.00 -38.60 13.53
CA ASP A 508 -6.92 -37.61 14.59
C ASP A 508 -8.05 -36.59 14.45
N THR A 509 -8.58 -36.12 15.57
CA THR A 509 -9.65 -35.13 15.56
C THR A 509 -9.12 -33.75 15.89
N PHE A 510 -9.46 -32.75 15.08
CA PHE A 510 -9.16 -31.34 15.34
C PHE A 510 -10.34 -30.44 14.95
N ILE A 511 -10.34 -29.21 15.46
CA ILE A 511 -11.43 -28.25 15.25
C ILE A 511 -10.91 -27.11 14.36
N VAL A 512 -11.62 -26.85 13.28
CA VAL A 512 -11.46 -25.63 12.46
C VAL A 512 -12.40 -24.57 13.05
N PRO A 513 -11.89 -23.50 13.66
CA PRO A 513 -12.74 -22.39 14.13
C PRO A 513 -13.42 -21.69 12.94
N VAL A 514 -14.47 -20.91 13.22
CA VAL A 514 -15.15 -20.12 12.19
C VAL A 514 -14.17 -19.12 11.57
N GLY A 515 -14.15 -19.05 10.24
CA GLY A 515 -13.19 -18.27 9.47
C GLY A 515 -12.21 -19.14 8.69
N THR A 516 -11.23 -18.50 8.06
CA THR A 516 -10.18 -19.17 7.28
C THR A 516 -8.94 -19.40 8.15
N HIS A 517 -8.54 -20.65 8.29
CA HIS A 517 -7.35 -21.07 9.04
C HIS A 517 -6.39 -21.90 8.18
N LYS A 518 -5.09 -21.76 8.44
CA LYS A 518 -4.03 -22.42 7.66
C LYS A 518 -3.60 -23.73 8.28
N TYR A 519 -3.43 -24.76 7.44
CA TYR A 519 -2.93 -26.07 7.83
C TYR A 519 -1.75 -26.47 6.95
N SER A 520 -0.58 -26.63 7.56
CA SER A 520 0.66 -26.94 6.84
C SER A 520 1.02 -28.42 6.93
N VAL A 521 1.39 -29.01 5.80
CA VAL A 521 1.80 -30.42 5.68
C VAL A 521 3.31 -30.49 5.61
N LYS A 522 3.91 -31.15 6.60
CA LYS A 522 5.35 -31.44 6.63
C LYS A 522 5.59 -32.94 6.56
N ALA A 523 6.66 -33.36 5.90
CA ALA A 523 7.05 -34.76 5.76
C ALA A 523 8.56 -34.94 5.94
N LYS A 524 8.98 -36.18 6.22
CA LYS A 524 10.38 -36.59 6.16
C LYS A 524 10.67 -37.17 4.79
N LEU A 525 11.67 -36.61 4.12
CA LEU A 525 12.24 -37.15 2.89
C LEU A 525 13.51 -37.92 3.26
N ALA A 526 13.59 -39.19 2.88
CA ALA A 526 14.73 -40.05 3.21
C ALA A 526 16.03 -39.56 2.57
N SER A 527 17.17 -39.87 3.18
CA SER A 527 18.50 -39.43 2.70
C SER A 527 18.94 -40.11 1.40
N ASP A 528 18.33 -41.23 1.04
CA ASP A 528 18.58 -42.01 -0.17
C ASP A 528 17.58 -41.69 -1.32
N VAL A 529 16.77 -40.65 -1.17
CA VAL A 529 15.94 -40.11 -2.26
C VAL A 529 16.82 -39.66 -3.42
N SER A 530 16.41 -39.95 -4.65
CA SER A 530 17.21 -39.57 -5.82
C SER A 530 17.13 -38.05 -6.03
N ALA A 531 18.22 -37.47 -6.53
CA ALA A 531 18.17 -36.10 -7.02
C ALA A 531 17.13 -36.01 -8.17
N ASP A 532 16.46 -34.87 -8.28
CA ASP A 532 15.42 -34.57 -9.28
C ASP A 532 14.08 -35.29 -9.11
N ASP A 533 13.92 -36.13 -8.07
CA ASP A 533 12.61 -36.63 -7.68
C ASP A 533 11.67 -35.49 -7.28
N THR A 534 10.36 -35.66 -7.46
CA THR A 534 9.39 -34.60 -7.18
C THR A 534 8.33 -35.01 -6.17
N ILE A 535 7.84 -34.05 -5.37
CA ILE A 535 6.80 -34.28 -4.39
C ILE A 535 5.80 -33.13 -4.35
N LYS A 536 4.51 -33.45 -4.19
CA LYS A 536 3.45 -32.52 -3.78
C LYS A 536 2.34 -33.25 -3.03
N PHE A 537 1.64 -32.52 -2.15
CA PHE A 537 0.41 -33.01 -1.52
C PHE A 537 -0.82 -32.34 -2.10
N ALA A 538 -1.94 -33.06 -2.08
CA ALA A 538 -3.24 -32.56 -2.46
C ALA A 538 -4.32 -33.06 -1.50
N ILE A 539 -5.38 -32.27 -1.39
CA ILE A 539 -6.66 -32.64 -0.82
C ILE A 539 -7.65 -32.63 -1.99
N ALA A 540 -8.10 -33.82 -2.38
CA ALA A 540 -9.27 -33.93 -3.23
C ALA A 540 -10.50 -33.60 -2.37
N THR A 541 -11.36 -32.74 -2.88
CA THR A 541 -12.62 -32.39 -2.22
C THR A 541 -13.72 -32.66 -3.25
N GLY A 542 -14.75 -33.42 -2.85
CA GLY A 542 -15.76 -33.92 -3.77
C GLY A 542 -16.45 -35.23 -3.36
N GLY A 543 -15.94 -35.94 -2.34
CA GLY A 543 -16.58 -37.12 -1.75
C GLY A 543 -16.51 -37.14 -0.22
N ALA A 544 -17.42 -37.88 0.44
CA ALA A 544 -17.48 -38.04 1.90
C ALA A 544 -16.27 -38.80 2.52
N THR A 545 -15.36 -39.29 1.67
CA THR A 545 -14.21 -40.13 2.05
C THR A 545 -12.94 -39.34 2.38
N ASP A 546 -12.78 -38.14 1.81
CA ASP A 546 -11.49 -37.43 1.87
C ASP A 546 -11.41 -36.53 3.10
N ILE A 547 -12.54 -35.93 3.50
CA ILE A 547 -12.69 -35.22 4.76
C ILE A 547 -13.99 -35.68 5.41
N THR A 548 -13.89 -36.25 6.61
CA THR A 548 -15.05 -36.46 7.47
C THR A 548 -15.14 -35.31 8.45
N ALA A 549 -16.19 -34.50 8.31
CA ALA A 549 -16.39 -33.29 9.09
C ALA A 549 -17.81 -33.23 9.68
N LYS A 550 -17.92 -32.68 10.89
CA LYS A 550 -19.19 -32.38 11.55
C LYS A 550 -19.20 -30.98 12.15
N GLY A 551 -20.35 -30.34 12.14
CA GLY A 551 -20.56 -29.11 12.91
C GLY A 551 -20.39 -29.36 14.41
N MET A 552 -19.67 -28.48 15.10
CA MET A 552 -19.42 -28.59 16.54
C MET A 552 -20.68 -28.38 17.38
N THR A 553 -21.62 -27.58 16.88
CA THR A 553 -22.87 -27.24 17.56
C THR A 553 -24.02 -28.08 17.01
N SER A 554 -24.14 -28.17 15.69
CA SER A 554 -25.25 -28.89 15.04
C SER A 554 -25.11 -30.41 15.08
N ASN A 555 -23.87 -30.93 15.20
CA ASN A 555 -23.51 -32.34 14.99
C ASN A 555 -23.92 -32.89 13.60
N SER A 556 -24.30 -32.00 12.68
CA SER A 556 -24.63 -32.32 11.30
C SER A 556 -23.37 -32.67 10.53
N THR A 557 -23.48 -33.63 9.62
CA THR A 557 -22.40 -33.94 8.67
C THR A 557 -22.18 -32.76 7.74
N ILE A 558 -20.94 -32.31 7.62
CA ILE A 558 -20.53 -31.23 6.72
C ILE A 558 -19.75 -31.85 5.57
N THR A 559 -20.21 -31.64 4.34
CA THR A 559 -19.47 -32.02 3.14
C THR A 559 -18.50 -30.91 2.79
N ALA A 560 -17.19 -31.20 2.86
CA ALA A 560 -16.16 -30.24 2.48
C ALA A 560 -16.16 -30.02 0.96
N THR A 561 -16.06 -28.77 0.53
CA THR A 561 -16.06 -28.36 -0.89
C THR A 561 -14.76 -27.65 -1.28
N GLY A 562 -14.44 -27.59 -2.58
CA GLY A 562 -13.21 -27.00 -3.12
C GLY A 562 -12.31 -28.04 -3.80
N THR A 563 -11.10 -27.64 -4.15
CA THR A 563 -9.98 -28.55 -4.48
C THR A 563 -8.70 -27.85 -4.06
N ALA A 564 -7.75 -28.59 -3.50
CA ALA A 564 -6.50 -28.00 -3.03
C ALA A 564 -5.32 -28.88 -3.42
N THR A 565 -4.58 -28.49 -4.46
CA THR A 565 -3.35 -29.19 -4.88
C THR A 565 -2.17 -28.27 -4.63
N GLY A 566 -1.19 -28.72 -3.85
CA GLY A 566 0.05 -28.00 -3.61
C GLY A 566 0.92 -27.87 -4.87
N ASN A 567 1.97 -27.04 -4.78
CA ASN A 567 2.94 -26.91 -5.86
C ASN A 567 3.93 -28.09 -5.85
N THR A 568 4.52 -28.39 -7.00
CA THR A 568 5.55 -29.44 -7.12
C THR A 568 6.88 -28.93 -6.56
N LEU A 569 7.48 -29.67 -5.63
CA LEU A 569 8.85 -29.47 -5.18
C LEU A 569 9.76 -30.56 -5.74
N THR A 570 10.99 -30.20 -6.11
CA THR A 570 12.01 -31.10 -6.65
C THR A 570 13.10 -31.34 -5.62
N VAL A 571 13.48 -32.58 -5.35
CA VAL A 571 14.53 -32.87 -4.39
C VAL A 571 15.90 -32.60 -4.99
N LYS A 572 16.68 -31.79 -4.29
CA LYS A 572 18.06 -31.45 -4.60
C LYS A 572 18.90 -31.53 -3.32
N GLY A 573 20.15 -31.95 -3.46
CA GLY A 573 21.14 -31.83 -2.40
C GLY A 573 21.57 -30.37 -2.19
N ALA A 574 22.45 -30.16 -1.22
CA ALA A 574 23.13 -28.88 -1.04
C ALA A 574 24.04 -28.58 -2.25
N THR A 575 23.79 -27.49 -2.98
CA THR A 575 24.62 -27.07 -4.11
C THR A 575 24.96 -25.58 -4.04
N LEU A 576 26.15 -25.20 -4.50
CA LEU A 576 26.62 -23.82 -4.53
C LEU A 576 27.32 -23.52 -5.86
N SER A 577 26.81 -22.55 -6.60
CA SER A 577 27.49 -22.01 -7.78
C SER A 577 28.33 -20.81 -7.37
N ILE A 578 29.61 -20.81 -7.73
CA ILE A 578 30.57 -19.72 -7.50
C ILE A 578 30.96 -19.14 -8.85
N THR A 579 30.59 -17.88 -9.09
CA THR A 579 30.77 -17.24 -10.40
C THR A 579 31.51 -15.92 -10.26
N SER A 580 32.64 -15.75 -10.95
CA SER A 580 33.29 -14.43 -11.07
C SER A 580 32.42 -13.52 -11.95
N LEU A 581 32.07 -12.35 -11.43
CA LEU A 581 31.26 -11.35 -12.13
C LEU A 581 32.15 -10.49 -13.03
N SER A 582 31.57 -9.69 -13.93
CA SER A 582 32.33 -8.84 -14.89
C SER A 582 32.67 -7.45 -14.38
N SER A 583 32.25 -7.10 -13.17
CA SER A 583 32.48 -5.80 -12.53
C SER A 583 33.40 -5.96 -11.32
N PRO A 584 34.34 -5.05 -11.06
CA PRO A 584 34.76 -3.96 -11.94
C PRO A 584 35.40 -4.48 -13.24
N ALA A 585 35.38 -3.69 -14.30
CA ALA A 585 36.10 -4.05 -15.53
C ALA A 585 37.62 -3.97 -15.31
N SER A 586 38.38 -4.78 -16.05
CA SER A 586 39.85 -4.72 -16.06
C SER A 586 40.32 -3.30 -16.37
N ARG A 587 41.22 -2.77 -15.54
CA ARG A 587 41.76 -1.41 -15.65
C ARG A 587 43.11 -1.31 -14.95
N SER A 588 43.76 -0.17 -15.11
CA SER A 588 44.93 0.16 -14.29
C SER A 588 44.52 0.76 -12.95
N VAL A 589 45.33 0.51 -11.93
CA VAL A 589 45.18 0.98 -10.55
C VAL A 589 46.42 1.77 -10.19
N ALA A 590 46.22 3.01 -9.75
CA ALA A 590 47.31 3.86 -9.29
C ALA A 590 47.98 3.25 -8.05
N VAL A 591 49.31 3.21 -8.01
CA VAL A 591 50.06 2.86 -6.79
C VAL A 591 49.63 3.77 -5.64
N GLY A 592 49.52 3.23 -4.43
CA GLY A 592 49.04 3.98 -3.26
C GLY A 592 47.52 3.97 -3.08
N THR A 593 46.73 3.47 -4.05
CA THR A 593 45.26 3.42 -3.94
C THR A 593 44.82 2.55 -2.76
N PRO A 594 44.11 3.11 -1.75
CA PRO A 594 43.57 2.33 -0.64
C PRO A 594 42.26 1.63 -1.00
N ASP A 595 41.98 0.52 -0.32
CA ASP A 595 40.68 -0.19 -0.31
C ASP A 595 40.01 -0.36 -1.70
N PHE A 596 40.79 -0.73 -2.71
CA PHE A 596 40.31 -0.94 -4.06
C PHE A 596 39.60 -2.30 -4.22
N VAL A 597 38.47 -2.31 -4.93
CA VAL A 597 37.77 -3.57 -5.29
C VAL A 597 38.48 -4.21 -6.48
N TYR A 598 39.16 -5.33 -6.26
CA TYR A 598 39.90 -6.03 -7.31
C TYR A 598 39.02 -7.00 -8.10
N SER A 599 38.09 -7.68 -7.43
CA SER A 599 37.22 -8.68 -8.06
C SER A 599 35.91 -8.83 -7.34
N THR A 600 34.86 -9.25 -8.05
CA THR A 600 33.57 -9.59 -7.43
C THR A 600 33.07 -10.96 -7.86
N ILE A 601 32.43 -11.67 -6.93
CA ILE A 601 32.01 -13.06 -7.07
C ILE A 601 30.58 -13.23 -6.56
N SER A 602 29.76 -14.00 -7.27
CA SER A 602 28.44 -14.43 -6.82
C SER A 602 28.50 -15.84 -6.23
N LEU A 603 27.99 -15.99 -5.01
CA LEU A 603 27.75 -17.26 -4.34
C LEU A 603 26.25 -17.56 -4.42
N SER A 604 25.85 -18.49 -5.27
CA SER A 604 24.44 -18.76 -5.57
C SER A 604 23.99 -20.17 -5.16
N ALA A 605 22.94 -20.22 -4.34
CA ALA A 605 22.26 -21.46 -3.93
C ALA A 605 20.98 -21.71 -4.78
N ILE A 606 20.91 -21.16 -6.00
CA ILE A 606 19.70 -21.23 -6.85
C ILE A 606 19.28 -22.68 -7.17
N ASN A 607 20.25 -23.58 -7.28
CA ASN A 607 20.04 -25.00 -7.56
C ASN A 607 20.01 -25.88 -6.29
N SER A 608 20.10 -25.26 -5.11
CA SER A 608 20.16 -25.99 -3.83
C SER A 608 18.76 -26.36 -3.35
N GLY A 609 18.61 -27.53 -2.72
CA GLY A 609 17.39 -27.93 -2.01
C GLY A 609 17.29 -27.40 -0.59
N GLU A 610 18.31 -26.71 -0.10
CA GLU A 610 18.37 -26.09 1.23
C GLU A 610 19.27 -24.86 1.23
N ASP A 611 19.15 -24.05 2.27
CA ASP A 611 20.06 -22.93 2.52
C ASP A 611 21.51 -23.45 2.63
N ILE A 612 22.46 -22.66 2.17
CA ILE A 612 23.89 -22.98 2.19
C ILE A 612 24.61 -22.10 3.21
N GLN A 613 25.39 -22.73 4.08
CA GLN A 613 26.29 -22.06 5.02
C GLN A 613 27.72 -22.10 4.48
N VAL A 614 28.30 -20.94 4.20
CA VAL A 614 29.70 -20.78 3.79
C VAL A 614 30.53 -20.36 5.02
N THR A 615 31.59 -21.11 5.30
CA THR A 615 32.42 -20.96 6.51
C THR A 615 33.90 -20.69 6.21
N GLY A 616 34.33 -20.80 4.94
CA GLY A 616 35.70 -20.49 4.55
C GLY A 616 35.80 -20.15 3.07
N ILE A 617 36.61 -19.14 2.75
CA ILE A 617 36.89 -18.69 1.39
C ILE A 617 38.40 -18.47 1.26
N THR A 618 38.95 -18.92 0.15
CA THR A 618 40.35 -18.76 -0.21
C THR A 618 40.43 -18.04 -1.56
N VAL A 619 41.30 -17.04 -1.66
CA VAL A 619 41.52 -16.22 -2.86
C VAL A 619 42.85 -16.60 -3.49
N LEU A 620 42.87 -16.71 -4.81
CA LEU A 620 44.07 -16.79 -5.64
C LEU A 620 44.41 -15.39 -6.16
N ASP A 621 45.67 -15.01 -6.06
CA ASP A 621 46.26 -13.91 -6.82
C ASP A 621 47.10 -14.52 -7.96
N ASP A 622 46.56 -14.47 -9.19
CA ASP A 622 47.30 -14.81 -10.43
C ASP A 622 48.02 -13.54 -10.90
N VAL A 623 49.36 -13.60 -10.93
CA VAL A 623 50.22 -12.43 -11.12
C VAL A 623 51.07 -12.55 -12.38
N THR A 624 51.35 -11.42 -13.03
CA THR A 624 52.30 -11.35 -14.15
C THR A 624 53.70 -10.90 -13.69
N ALA A 625 54.63 -10.76 -14.64
CA ALA A 625 55.96 -10.19 -14.36
C ALA A 625 55.84 -8.84 -13.63
N ASP A 626 56.74 -8.63 -12.66
CA ASP A 626 56.83 -7.45 -11.80
C ASP A 626 55.61 -7.17 -10.90
N ALA A 627 54.57 -8.03 -10.91
CA ALA A 627 53.49 -7.99 -9.92
C ALA A 627 53.84 -8.95 -8.78
N TYR A 628 53.86 -8.46 -7.54
CA TYR A 628 54.13 -9.26 -6.37
C TYR A 628 52.91 -9.27 -5.46
N PRO A 629 52.45 -10.41 -4.94
CA PRO A 629 51.36 -10.44 -3.97
C PRO A 629 51.60 -9.49 -2.77
N SER A 630 52.86 -9.31 -2.37
CA SER A 630 53.25 -8.34 -1.33
C SER A 630 53.03 -6.87 -1.70
N ASP A 631 52.71 -6.54 -2.95
CA ASP A 631 52.30 -5.20 -3.37
C ASP A 631 50.90 -4.86 -2.84
N LEU A 632 50.10 -5.87 -2.49
CA LEU A 632 48.80 -5.72 -1.87
C LEU A 632 48.92 -5.67 -0.34
N SER A 633 48.03 -4.91 0.29
CA SER A 633 47.90 -4.82 1.75
C SER A 633 46.43 -4.64 2.15
N ASN A 634 46.12 -4.90 3.41
CA ASN A 634 44.77 -4.82 3.96
C ASN A 634 43.73 -5.61 3.14
N MET A 635 44.15 -6.75 2.56
CA MET A 635 43.26 -7.58 1.77
C MET A 635 42.13 -8.10 2.63
N ALA A 636 40.88 -7.98 2.20
CA ALA A 636 39.72 -8.49 2.91
C ALA A 636 38.59 -8.83 1.93
N ILE A 637 37.66 -9.70 2.38
CA ILE A 637 36.45 -10.01 1.64
C ILE A 637 35.28 -9.24 2.27
N TRP A 638 34.49 -8.59 1.42
CA TRP A 638 33.27 -7.87 1.78
C TRP A 638 32.06 -8.49 1.07
N ALA A 639 30.88 -8.44 1.68
CA ALA A 639 29.66 -9.06 1.17
C ALA A 639 28.47 -8.10 1.21
N ASP A 640 27.50 -8.34 0.32
CA ASP A 640 26.25 -7.60 0.16
C ASP A 640 25.13 -8.15 1.06
N LEU A 641 25.35 -8.16 2.38
CA LEU A 641 24.42 -8.79 3.33
C LEU A 641 23.22 -7.90 3.69
N THR A 642 23.29 -6.61 3.39
CA THR A 642 22.27 -5.61 3.69
C THR A 642 21.98 -4.75 2.45
N SER A 643 21.02 -3.83 2.55
CA SER A 643 20.70 -2.90 1.48
C SER A 643 21.52 -1.60 1.50
N ALA A 644 22.54 -1.50 2.35
CA ALA A 644 23.37 -0.30 2.48
C ALA A 644 24.57 -0.33 1.52
N ASN A 645 25.14 0.85 1.22
CA ASN A 645 26.38 0.96 0.48
C ASN A 645 27.57 1.09 1.43
N SER A 646 28.74 0.64 1.00
CA SER A 646 30.01 0.84 1.70
C SER A 646 30.46 2.30 1.64
N ALA A 647 31.45 2.66 2.47
CA ALA A 647 32.09 3.98 2.42
C ALA A 647 32.80 4.26 1.07
N ARG A 648 33.07 3.20 0.28
CA ARG A 648 33.63 3.30 -1.07
C ARG A 648 32.58 3.59 -2.15
N GLY A 649 31.29 3.59 -1.77
CA GLY A 649 30.16 3.80 -2.68
C GLY A 649 29.73 2.54 -3.44
N ASP A 650 30.28 1.37 -3.13
CA ASP A 650 29.86 0.08 -3.68
C ASP A 650 28.82 -0.63 -2.78
N VAL A 651 28.22 -1.72 -3.29
CA VAL A 651 27.22 -2.53 -2.57
C VAL A 651 27.83 -3.57 -1.61
N TYR A 652 29.14 -3.55 -1.37
CA TYR A 652 29.84 -4.54 -0.55
C TYR A 652 30.19 -3.93 0.81
N GLU A 653 29.17 -3.79 1.64
CA GLU A 653 29.17 -2.99 2.87
C GLU A 653 29.56 -3.75 4.13
N THR A 654 29.51 -5.09 4.11
CA THR A 654 29.82 -5.90 5.29
C THR A 654 31.16 -6.61 5.13
N ARG A 655 32.16 -6.28 5.95
CA ARG A 655 33.45 -7.01 5.94
C ARG A 655 33.32 -8.36 6.63
N ILE A 656 33.44 -9.44 5.87
CA ILE A 656 33.23 -10.82 6.33
C ILE A 656 34.53 -11.56 6.70
N THR A 657 35.68 -10.89 6.64
CA THR A 657 36.99 -11.45 7.03
C THR A 657 37.81 -10.49 7.88
N ASN A 658 38.88 -11.01 8.48
CA ASN A 658 40.00 -10.18 8.91
C ASN A 658 40.76 -9.62 7.68
N THR A 659 41.62 -8.64 7.93
CA THR A 659 42.55 -8.12 6.93
C THR A 659 43.82 -8.96 6.88
N GLU A 660 44.22 -9.38 5.68
CA GLU A 660 45.43 -10.14 5.41
C GLU A 660 46.43 -9.27 4.63
N ASN A 661 47.72 -9.52 4.83
CA ASN A 661 48.81 -8.84 4.12
C ASN A 661 49.71 -9.90 3.49
N PRO A 662 49.59 -10.18 2.18
CA PRO A 662 50.47 -11.14 1.54
C PRO A 662 51.93 -10.70 1.67
N THR A 663 52.83 -11.67 1.77
CA THR A 663 54.27 -11.43 2.03
C THR A 663 55.18 -11.88 0.89
N VAL A 664 54.61 -12.47 -0.18
CA VAL A 664 55.38 -12.99 -1.31
C VAL A 664 55.82 -11.85 -2.21
N ALA A 665 57.13 -11.61 -2.27
CA ALA A 665 57.78 -10.54 -3.05
C ALA A 665 58.38 -11.06 -4.37
N THR A 666 57.73 -12.04 -4.99
CA THR A 666 58.11 -12.63 -6.28
C THR A 666 56.89 -12.78 -7.17
N SER A 667 57.07 -12.76 -8.49
CA SER A 667 55.98 -12.95 -9.47
C SER A 667 55.56 -14.42 -9.51
N THR A 668 54.85 -14.86 -8.47
CA THR A 668 54.39 -16.23 -8.28
C THR A 668 52.94 -16.19 -7.83
N ASP A 669 52.09 -16.98 -8.47
CA ASP A 669 50.69 -17.10 -8.07
C ASP A 669 50.60 -17.57 -6.62
N THR A 670 49.78 -16.90 -5.82
CA THR A 670 49.64 -17.21 -4.38
C THR A 670 48.21 -17.39 -3.96
N VAL A 671 48.03 -18.30 -3.01
CA VAL A 671 46.73 -18.63 -2.44
C VAL A 671 46.69 -18.04 -1.02
N GLN A 672 45.75 -17.15 -0.78
CA GLN A 672 45.50 -16.52 0.51
C GLN A 672 44.18 -17.02 1.10
N SER A 673 44.26 -17.77 2.20
CA SER A 673 43.08 -18.16 2.96
C SER A 673 42.63 -17.03 3.88
N PHE A 674 41.31 -16.89 4.02
CA PHE A 674 40.71 -15.93 4.94
C PHE A 674 39.92 -16.65 6.03
N THR A 675 40.07 -16.18 7.27
CA THR A 675 39.17 -16.58 8.35
C THR A 675 37.92 -15.73 8.27
N LEU A 676 36.76 -16.35 8.05
CA LEU A 676 35.48 -15.64 8.12
C LEU A 676 35.21 -15.23 9.57
N ASN A 677 34.81 -13.98 9.78
CA ASN A 677 34.39 -13.49 11.10
C ASN A 677 32.89 -13.78 11.38
N GLN A 678 32.14 -14.24 10.37
CA GLN A 678 30.77 -14.74 10.47
C GLN A 678 30.49 -15.82 9.41
N THR A 679 29.55 -16.73 9.71
CA THR A 679 29.02 -17.66 8.71
C THR A 679 28.09 -16.92 7.74
N ILE A 680 28.27 -17.13 6.44
CA ILE A 680 27.37 -16.58 5.41
C ILE A 680 26.27 -17.62 5.15
N THR A 681 25.01 -17.25 5.36
CA THR A 681 23.86 -18.10 5.02
C THR A 681 23.23 -17.59 3.73
N ILE A 682 23.23 -18.42 2.69
CA ILE A 682 22.61 -18.14 1.40
C ILE A 682 21.31 -18.95 1.34
N SER A 683 20.16 -18.28 1.28
CA SER A 683 18.87 -18.97 1.20
C SER A 683 18.77 -19.83 -0.06
N ALA A 684 18.11 -20.99 0.02
CA ALA A 684 17.80 -21.82 -1.14
C ALA A 684 17.08 -20.99 -2.21
N GLY A 685 17.51 -21.09 -3.47
CA GLY A 685 16.97 -20.24 -4.55
C GLY A 685 17.61 -18.85 -4.66
N GLY A 686 18.43 -18.43 -3.69
CA GLY A 686 19.02 -17.09 -3.61
C GLY A 686 20.52 -17.03 -3.95
N PHE A 687 21.12 -15.86 -3.74
CA PHE A 687 22.55 -15.60 -3.88
C PHE A 687 23.03 -14.52 -2.90
N VAL A 688 24.34 -14.49 -2.66
CA VAL A 688 25.08 -13.41 -1.99
C VAL A 688 26.29 -13.09 -2.86
N ASN A 689 26.56 -11.81 -3.12
CA ASN A 689 27.76 -11.39 -3.81
C ASN A 689 28.83 -10.91 -2.82
N ILE A 690 30.07 -11.16 -3.19
CA ILE A 690 31.23 -10.77 -2.42
C ILE A 690 32.22 -10.01 -3.30
N ALA A 691 33.02 -9.15 -2.67
CA ALA A 691 34.12 -8.43 -3.28
C ALA A 691 35.42 -8.73 -2.54
N VAL A 692 36.50 -8.92 -3.29
CA VAL A 692 37.87 -8.93 -2.75
C VAL A 692 38.41 -7.51 -2.84
N VAL A 693 38.72 -6.93 -1.69
CA VAL A 693 39.15 -5.54 -1.53
C VAL A 693 40.58 -5.52 -0.98
N ALA A 694 41.44 -4.70 -1.56
CA ALA A 694 42.84 -4.57 -1.14
C ALA A 694 43.39 -3.16 -1.43
N SER A 695 44.43 -2.77 -0.72
CA SER A 695 45.19 -1.54 -0.99
C SER A 695 46.45 -1.85 -1.79
N LEU A 696 46.69 -1.11 -2.88
CA LEU A 696 47.93 -1.20 -3.66
C LEU A 696 48.99 -0.30 -3.01
N LYS A 697 50.13 -0.87 -2.62
CA LYS A 697 51.21 -0.10 -1.97
C LYS A 697 51.81 0.94 -2.93
N ALA A 698 52.20 2.10 -2.40
CA ALA A 698 52.83 3.18 -3.16
C ALA A 698 54.19 2.77 -3.80
N GLY A 699 54.87 1.76 -3.24
CA GLY A 699 56.14 1.23 -3.75
C GLY A 699 56.00 0.05 -4.72
N ALA A 700 54.78 -0.31 -5.13
CA ALA A 700 54.57 -1.39 -6.09
C ALA A 700 55.21 -1.04 -7.44
N LEU A 701 55.77 -2.04 -8.12
CA LEU A 701 56.36 -1.82 -9.44
C LEU A 701 55.25 -1.50 -10.46
N THR A 702 55.61 -0.70 -11.46
CA THR A 702 54.73 -0.30 -12.57
C THR A 702 55.41 -0.51 -13.93
N THR A 703 56.64 -1.02 -13.94
CA THR A 703 57.38 -1.42 -15.13
C THR A 703 56.83 -2.74 -15.66
N SER A 704 56.80 -2.95 -16.97
CA SER A 704 56.34 -4.21 -17.60
C SER A 704 54.83 -4.52 -17.50
N SER A 705 54.00 -3.53 -17.12
CA SER A 705 52.54 -3.69 -16.91
C SER A 705 52.19 -4.81 -15.93
N PRO A 706 52.53 -4.68 -14.63
CA PRO A 706 52.26 -5.70 -13.61
C PRO A 706 50.77 -5.87 -13.39
N ILE A 707 50.24 -7.10 -13.46
CA ILE A 707 48.81 -7.39 -13.33
C ILE A 707 48.57 -8.30 -12.11
N HIS A 708 47.58 -7.94 -11.31
CA HIS A 708 46.94 -8.80 -10.31
C HIS A 708 45.57 -9.28 -10.81
N LYS A 709 45.34 -10.59 -10.69
CA LYS A 709 44.04 -11.21 -10.94
C LYS A 709 43.58 -11.93 -9.69
N LEU A 710 42.84 -11.20 -8.86
CA LEU A 710 42.23 -11.78 -7.67
C LEU A 710 40.96 -12.54 -8.06
N GLY A 711 40.83 -13.75 -7.54
CA GLY A 711 39.64 -14.55 -7.75
C GLY A 711 39.58 -15.76 -6.85
N ILE A 712 38.47 -16.49 -6.90
CA ILE A 712 38.38 -17.80 -6.23
C ILE A 712 39.00 -18.83 -7.18
N ALA A 713 40.04 -19.53 -6.73
CA ALA A 713 40.74 -20.54 -7.53
C ALA A 713 39.73 -21.55 -8.13
N GLY A 714 39.84 -21.81 -9.43
CA GLY A 714 38.99 -22.75 -10.15
C GLY A 714 39.14 -24.21 -9.69
N ALA A 715 38.35 -25.10 -10.30
CA ALA A 715 38.06 -26.48 -9.89
C ALA A 715 39.25 -27.43 -9.60
N THR A 716 40.50 -27.06 -9.91
CA THR A 716 41.70 -27.87 -9.65
C THR A 716 42.26 -27.76 -8.24
N ALA A 717 41.88 -26.74 -7.46
CA ALA A 717 42.26 -26.61 -6.05
C ALA A 717 41.18 -27.19 -5.12
N THR A 718 41.50 -28.23 -4.35
CA THR A 718 40.58 -28.79 -3.35
C THR A 718 40.55 -27.87 -2.12
N GLY A 719 39.36 -27.53 -1.60
CA GLY A 719 39.22 -26.78 -0.32
C GLY A 719 39.12 -25.25 -0.41
N VAL A 720 38.92 -24.68 -1.60
CA VAL A 720 38.89 -23.21 -1.81
C VAL A 720 37.69 -22.53 -1.15
N VAL A 721 36.50 -23.15 -1.23
CA VAL A 721 35.28 -22.71 -0.54
C VAL A 721 34.74 -23.84 0.32
N THR A 722 34.60 -23.58 1.62
CA THR A 722 33.96 -24.50 2.57
C THR A 722 32.51 -24.09 2.74
N ALA A 723 31.61 -24.97 2.29
CA ALA A 723 30.18 -24.73 2.29
C ALA A 723 29.39 -26.02 2.53
N ASN A 724 28.37 -25.95 3.37
CA ASN A 724 27.52 -27.08 3.77
C ASN A 724 26.03 -26.69 3.70
N GLY A 725 25.15 -27.67 3.50
CA GLY A 725 23.72 -27.50 3.65
C GLY A 725 23.35 -27.17 5.11
N ALA A 726 22.57 -26.11 5.33
CA ALA A 726 22.25 -25.62 6.66
C ALA A 726 21.38 -26.60 7.47
N SER A 727 20.53 -27.38 6.80
CA SER A 727 19.64 -28.35 7.45
C SER A 727 20.29 -29.73 7.58
N THR A 728 21.00 -30.18 6.55
CA THR A 728 21.55 -31.55 6.51
C THR A 728 22.97 -31.64 7.04
N GLY A 729 23.72 -30.53 7.09
CA GLY A 729 25.15 -30.51 7.40
C GLY A 729 26.03 -31.12 6.30
N THR A 730 25.45 -31.61 5.20
CA THR A 730 26.17 -32.25 4.11
C THR A 730 27.02 -31.23 3.37
N ALA A 731 28.25 -31.61 2.97
CA ALA A 731 29.08 -30.74 2.14
C ALA A 731 28.37 -30.39 0.83
N ALA A 732 28.32 -29.10 0.49
CA ALA A 732 27.67 -28.65 -0.74
C ALA A 732 28.50 -29.06 -1.98
N THR A 733 27.82 -29.50 -3.03
CA THR A 733 28.43 -29.67 -4.36
C THR A 733 28.69 -28.29 -4.95
N LYS A 734 29.94 -27.98 -5.28
CA LYS A 734 30.34 -26.66 -5.78
C LYS A 734 30.61 -26.67 -7.28
N THR A 735 30.11 -25.66 -7.99
CA THR A 735 30.40 -25.43 -9.41
C THR A 735 31.08 -24.07 -9.56
N TYR A 736 32.21 -24.01 -10.27
CA TYR A 736 32.99 -22.78 -10.44
C TYR A 736 32.88 -22.29 -11.89
N SER A 737 32.59 -20.99 -12.07
CA SER A 737 32.59 -20.31 -13.36
C SER A 737 33.47 -19.05 -13.28
N VAL A 738 34.69 -19.15 -13.81
CA VAL A 738 35.73 -18.11 -13.71
C VAL A 738 36.01 -17.44 -15.06
N THR A 739 34.97 -17.22 -15.88
CA THR A 739 35.13 -16.66 -17.23
C THR A 739 35.39 -15.15 -17.25
N ASN A 740 35.06 -14.43 -16.19
CA ASN A 740 35.27 -12.99 -16.05
C ASN A 740 36.33 -12.71 -14.99
N ILE A 741 37.60 -13.02 -15.24
CA ILE A 741 38.67 -12.70 -14.28
C ILE A 741 39.10 -11.25 -14.49
N GLN A 742 38.94 -10.43 -13.45
CA GLN A 742 39.36 -9.04 -13.44
C GLN A 742 40.88 -8.94 -13.48
N SER A 743 41.42 -8.19 -14.45
CA SER A 743 42.86 -7.91 -14.54
C SER A 743 43.13 -6.48 -14.12
N MET A 744 43.75 -6.29 -12.96
CA MET A 744 44.10 -4.99 -12.40
C MET A 744 45.57 -4.72 -12.59
N THR A 745 45.91 -3.69 -13.38
CA THR A 745 47.30 -3.38 -13.75
C THR A 745 47.87 -2.28 -12.86
N ASN A 746 49.03 -2.47 -12.24
CA ASN A 746 49.68 -1.42 -11.47
C ASN A 746 50.12 -0.28 -12.40
N ALA A 747 49.80 0.96 -12.04
CA ALA A 747 50.18 2.15 -12.79
C ALA A 747 50.77 3.21 -11.86
N SER A 748 51.74 3.99 -12.38
CA SER A 748 52.40 5.05 -11.63
C SER A 748 51.49 6.24 -11.31
N GLY A 749 50.33 6.33 -11.97
CA GLY A 749 49.33 7.37 -11.78
C GLY A 749 48.47 7.57 -13.03
N GLY A 750 47.53 8.51 -12.98
CA GLY A 750 46.70 8.92 -14.11
C GLY A 750 47.45 9.75 -15.16
N ALA A 751 46.79 10.02 -16.28
CA ALA A 751 47.27 10.92 -17.33
C ALA A 751 46.24 12.01 -17.65
N LEU A 752 46.71 13.24 -17.87
CA LEU A 752 45.89 14.37 -18.28
C LEU A 752 46.06 14.66 -19.78
N THR A 753 44.95 14.68 -20.50
CA THR A 753 44.89 15.15 -21.89
C THR A 753 44.13 16.45 -21.98
N ILE A 754 44.67 17.42 -22.73
CA ILE A 754 44.05 18.73 -22.94
C ILE A 754 43.78 18.93 -24.42
N THR A 755 42.56 19.37 -24.75
CA THR A 755 42.17 19.68 -26.13
C THR A 755 41.37 20.97 -26.17
N LYS A 756 41.35 21.64 -27.34
CA LYS A 756 40.37 22.68 -27.62
C LYS A 756 38.96 22.05 -27.64
N ASP A 757 38.02 22.61 -26.91
CA ASP A 757 36.62 22.17 -26.97
C ASP A 757 35.91 22.79 -28.18
N SER A 758 34.95 22.08 -28.77
CA SER A 758 34.18 22.55 -29.93
C SER A 758 33.31 23.77 -29.63
N THR A 759 33.01 24.05 -28.35
CA THR A 759 32.32 25.27 -27.93
C THR A 759 33.22 26.49 -27.83
N SER A 760 34.53 26.34 -28.11
CA SER A 760 35.42 27.49 -28.23
C SER A 760 34.92 28.46 -29.32
N PRO A 761 35.06 29.78 -29.13
CA PRO A 761 34.75 30.76 -30.16
C PRO A 761 35.43 30.45 -31.49
N VAL A 762 34.75 30.73 -32.59
CA VAL A 762 35.37 30.74 -33.94
C VAL A 762 36.18 32.03 -34.13
N ALA A 763 37.07 32.05 -35.11
CA ALA A 763 37.85 33.25 -35.43
C ALA A 763 36.91 34.40 -35.85
N ASP A 764 36.92 35.51 -35.09
CA ASP A 764 35.97 36.60 -35.25
C ASP A 764 36.53 37.97 -34.86
N LEU A 765 35.84 39.04 -35.25
CA LEU A 765 36.06 40.40 -34.78
C LEU A 765 35.40 40.60 -33.41
N ILE A 766 36.18 41.05 -32.44
CA ILE A 766 35.73 41.38 -31.07
C ILE A 766 36.01 42.86 -30.80
N LEU A 767 35.20 43.47 -29.93
CA LEU A 767 35.34 44.89 -29.61
C LEU A 767 36.35 45.08 -28.47
N GLY A 768 37.22 46.09 -28.57
CA GLY A 768 37.99 46.58 -27.42
C GLY A 768 37.06 47.10 -26.30
N ASN A 769 37.57 47.20 -25.07
CA ASN A 769 36.77 47.59 -23.90
C ASN A 769 35.55 46.67 -23.66
N SER A 770 35.68 45.37 -23.93
CA SER A 770 34.63 44.37 -23.71
C SER A 770 35.20 43.11 -23.07
N THR A 771 34.35 42.33 -22.42
CA THR A 771 34.73 41.00 -21.91
C THR A 771 34.21 39.94 -22.87
N VAL A 772 35.10 39.11 -23.40
CA VAL A 772 34.75 38.06 -24.36
C VAL A 772 35.40 36.74 -24.00
N THR A 773 34.78 35.64 -24.41
CA THR A 773 35.39 34.32 -24.36
C THR A 773 36.52 34.24 -25.38
N LEU A 774 37.69 33.78 -24.96
CA LEU A 774 38.88 33.63 -25.79
C LEU A 774 39.06 32.18 -26.27
N ALA A 775 38.85 31.22 -25.36
CA ALA A 775 38.95 29.78 -25.65
C ALA A 775 38.20 28.96 -24.59
N VAL A 776 37.81 27.74 -24.95
CA VAL A 776 37.31 26.72 -24.02
C VAL A 776 38.21 25.48 -24.13
N PHE A 777 38.83 25.09 -23.02
CA PHE A 777 39.73 23.94 -22.96
C PHE A 777 39.05 22.77 -22.27
N ARG A 778 39.14 21.58 -22.87
CA ARG A 778 38.69 20.32 -22.28
C ARG A 778 39.88 19.64 -21.62
N LEU A 779 39.77 19.39 -20.31
CA LEU A 779 40.75 18.65 -19.50
C LEU A 779 40.16 17.26 -19.23
N ALA A 780 40.83 16.19 -19.66
CA ALA A 780 40.35 14.82 -19.54
C ALA A 780 41.36 13.92 -18.82
N SER A 781 40.89 13.14 -17.83
CA SER A 781 41.71 12.14 -17.15
C SER A 781 41.59 10.78 -17.82
N SER A 782 42.69 10.01 -17.79
CA SER A 782 42.69 8.57 -18.03
C SER A 782 41.72 7.80 -17.11
N ASN A 783 41.50 6.51 -17.35
CA ASN A 783 40.63 5.66 -16.53
C ASN A 783 41.24 5.19 -15.19
N ILE A 784 42.34 5.79 -14.75
CA ILE A 784 43.14 5.33 -13.62
C ILE A 784 42.69 5.97 -12.31
N GLU A 785 42.66 7.31 -12.27
CA GLU A 785 42.32 8.07 -11.05
C GLU A 785 41.74 9.45 -11.37
N ASN A 786 41.09 10.04 -10.36
CA ASN A 786 40.69 11.43 -10.39
C ASN A 786 41.93 12.32 -10.28
N LEU A 787 41.93 13.46 -10.97
CA LEU A 787 43.04 14.42 -10.97
C LEU A 787 42.55 15.74 -10.41
N ASP A 788 43.20 16.26 -9.37
CA ASP A 788 42.96 17.60 -8.85
C ASP A 788 43.83 18.61 -9.60
N VAL A 789 43.26 19.70 -10.10
CA VAL A 789 44.02 20.69 -10.87
C VAL A 789 44.65 21.72 -9.94
N ASP A 790 45.98 21.74 -9.88
CA ASP A 790 46.74 22.66 -9.01
C ASP A 790 46.89 24.04 -9.67
N ASP A 791 47.32 24.07 -10.95
CA ASP A 791 47.51 25.30 -11.69
C ASP A 791 47.36 25.14 -13.22
N MET A 792 47.07 26.26 -13.88
CA MET A 792 46.92 26.36 -15.33
C MET A 792 47.58 27.62 -15.86
N THR A 793 48.51 27.47 -16.80
CA THR A 793 49.21 28.57 -17.49
C THR A 793 48.78 28.62 -18.95
N LEU A 794 48.48 29.82 -19.45
CA LEU A 794 48.22 30.06 -20.87
C LEU A 794 49.40 30.79 -21.51
N THR A 795 49.56 30.61 -22.83
CA THR A 795 50.27 31.54 -23.72
C THR A 795 49.23 32.28 -24.55
N VAL A 796 49.18 33.60 -24.46
CA VAL A 796 48.20 34.44 -25.15
C VAL A 796 48.88 35.43 -26.08
N THR A 797 48.83 35.14 -27.38
CA THR A 797 49.21 36.12 -28.42
C THR A 797 48.33 37.35 -28.28
N GLY A 798 48.91 38.55 -28.27
CA GLY A 798 48.17 39.81 -28.07
C GLY A 798 47.66 40.03 -26.65
N GLY A 799 48.19 39.29 -25.66
CA GLY A 799 47.75 39.34 -24.26
C GLY A 799 47.96 40.70 -23.56
N THR A 800 48.81 41.57 -24.11
CA THR A 800 48.98 42.96 -23.62
C THR A 800 47.75 43.84 -23.84
N SER A 801 46.82 43.41 -24.71
CA SER A 801 45.55 44.11 -24.96
C SER A 801 44.42 43.64 -24.03
N ILE A 802 44.73 42.80 -23.05
CA ILE A 802 43.79 42.25 -22.07
C ILE A 802 44.18 42.79 -20.68
N ASP A 803 43.23 43.31 -19.93
CA ASP A 803 43.43 43.81 -18.57
C ASP A 803 43.35 42.69 -17.53
N THR A 804 42.46 41.72 -17.74
CA THR A 804 42.21 40.63 -16.79
C THR A 804 41.69 39.39 -17.52
N TYR A 805 42.20 38.23 -17.15
CA TYR A 805 41.68 36.93 -17.54
C TYR A 805 40.79 36.34 -16.44
N TYR A 806 39.69 35.70 -16.83
CA TYR A 806 38.78 34.99 -15.94
C TYR A 806 38.65 33.54 -16.39
N PHE A 807 38.72 32.61 -15.44
CA PHE A 807 38.62 31.18 -15.68
C PHE A 807 37.35 30.63 -15.05
N TYR A 808 36.52 29.95 -15.84
CA TYR A 808 35.26 29.38 -15.39
C TYR A 808 35.25 27.87 -15.57
N ASN A 809 34.70 27.16 -14.58
CA ASN A 809 34.38 25.74 -14.71
C ASN A 809 33.03 25.58 -15.41
N GLY A 810 33.01 24.84 -16.51
CA GLY A 810 31.81 24.36 -17.18
C GLY A 810 31.67 22.85 -16.97
N THR A 811 30.52 22.42 -16.45
CA THR A 811 30.16 21.00 -16.42
C THR A 811 29.88 20.50 -17.84
N THR A 812 29.72 19.18 -18.00
CA THR A 812 29.60 18.47 -19.30
C THR A 812 28.48 18.97 -20.23
N PHE A 813 27.64 19.93 -19.80
CA PHE A 813 26.61 20.60 -20.59
C PHE A 813 26.62 22.13 -20.43
N TYR A 814 27.11 22.82 -21.47
CA TYR A 814 26.88 24.21 -21.95
C TYR A 814 26.72 25.43 -21.01
N ASN A 815 26.83 25.32 -19.68
CA ASN A 815 26.64 26.48 -18.81
C ASN A 815 27.89 26.77 -17.97
N GLU A 816 28.50 27.93 -18.24
CA GLU A 816 29.49 28.59 -17.39
C GLU A 816 28.85 28.88 -16.03
N THR A 817 29.19 28.14 -14.99
CA THR A 817 28.44 28.21 -13.71
C THR A 817 29.28 28.70 -12.54
N THR A 818 30.60 28.47 -12.55
CA THR A 818 31.45 28.79 -11.38
C THR A 818 32.77 29.45 -11.82
N LEU A 819 33.06 30.64 -11.26
CA LEU A 819 34.36 31.31 -11.41
C LEU A 819 35.41 30.56 -10.59
N LEU A 820 36.45 30.07 -11.24
CA LEU A 820 37.60 29.41 -10.60
C LEU A 820 38.62 30.44 -10.08
N GLY A 821 38.78 31.55 -10.80
CA GLY A 821 39.65 32.64 -10.42
C GLY A 821 39.93 33.61 -11.56
N SER A 822 40.70 34.65 -11.27
CA SER A 822 41.16 35.63 -12.25
C SER A 822 42.64 35.95 -12.08
N THR A 823 43.26 36.44 -13.14
CA THR A 823 44.65 36.91 -13.15
C THR A 823 44.78 38.15 -14.00
N ALA A 824 45.76 39.00 -13.70
CA ALA A 824 46.06 40.19 -14.47
C ALA A 824 46.39 39.87 -15.94
N GLY A 825 46.23 40.88 -16.79
CA GLY A 825 46.63 40.89 -18.19
C GLY A 825 48.10 40.56 -18.45
N GLY A 826 48.42 40.15 -19.68
CA GLY A 826 49.78 39.76 -20.08
C GLY A 826 49.79 38.53 -20.98
N GLU A 827 50.96 38.20 -21.53
CA GLU A 827 51.09 37.10 -22.50
C GLU A 827 51.12 35.70 -21.86
N THR A 828 51.37 35.60 -20.55
CA THR A 828 51.52 34.32 -19.83
C THR A 828 50.71 34.26 -18.53
N PRO A 829 49.37 34.42 -18.58
CA PRO A 829 48.54 34.38 -17.36
C PRO A 829 48.55 32.98 -16.74
N LYS A 830 48.77 32.93 -15.41
CA LYS A 830 48.74 31.70 -14.60
C LYS A 830 47.61 31.75 -13.57
N LEU A 831 46.72 30.77 -13.61
CA LEU A 831 45.74 30.49 -12.57
C LEU A 831 46.32 29.47 -11.60
N VAL A 832 46.32 29.78 -10.30
CA VAL A 832 46.62 28.83 -9.22
C VAL A 832 45.32 28.53 -8.49
N LEU A 833 45.03 27.26 -8.28
CA LEU A 833 43.83 26.77 -7.61
C LEU A 833 44.17 26.28 -6.20
N THR A 834 43.19 26.36 -5.31
CA THR A 834 43.29 25.68 -4.01
C THR A 834 42.99 24.20 -4.19
N ASP A 835 43.48 23.38 -3.27
CA ASP A 835 43.23 21.94 -3.21
C ASP A 835 41.73 21.61 -3.40
N GLU A 836 41.46 20.62 -4.25
CA GLU A 836 40.14 20.12 -4.67
C GLU A 836 39.21 21.16 -5.35
N ALA A 837 39.71 22.34 -5.74
CA ALA A 837 38.87 23.35 -6.39
C ALA A 837 38.39 22.94 -7.80
N LEU A 838 39.12 22.05 -8.47
CA LEU A 838 38.72 21.51 -9.78
C LEU A 838 39.20 20.05 -9.94
N ILE A 839 38.29 19.11 -9.73
CA ILE A 839 38.56 17.69 -9.92
C ILE A 839 38.16 17.25 -11.33
N VAL A 840 39.11 16.69 -12.07
CA VAL A 840 38.86 15.95 -13.32
C VAL A 840 38.59 14.49 -12.97
N PRO A 841 37.35 13.98 -13.18
CA PRO A 841 37.03 12.61 -12.82
C PRO A 841 37.77 11.59 -13.71
N ALA A 842 38.14 10.45 -13.13
CA ALA A 842 38.72 9.32 -13.85
C ALA A 842 37.80 8.91 -15.02
N ASN A 843 38.37 8.65 -16.19
CA ASN A 843 37.65 8.36 -17.43
C ASN A 843 36.63 9.46 -17.82
N GLY A 844 36.83 10.68 -17.36
CA GLY A 844 35.95 11.81 -17.56
C GLY A 844 36.71 13.08 -17.90
N TYR A 845 35.98 14.19 -17.96
CA TYR A 845 36.53 15.48 -18.35
C TYR A 845 35.76 16.64 -17.73
N VAL A 846 36.43 17.79 -17.66
CA VAL A 846 35.85 19.10 -17.32
C VAL A 846 36.17 20.11 -18.42
N LYS A 847 35.41 21.20 -18.50
CA LYS A 847 35.68 22.30 -19.42
C LYS A 847 36.11 23.53 -18.64
N VAL A 848 37.19 24.18 -19.07
CA VAL A 848 37.65 25.46 -18.54
C VAL A 848 37.47 26.53 -19.61
N THR A 849 36.55 27.46 -19.35
CA THR A 849 36.30 28.60 -20.22
C THR A 849 37.16 29.78 -19.80
N VAL A 850 37.96 30.30 -20.72
CA VAL A 850 38.83 31.47 -20.51
C VAL A 850 38.18 32.69 -21.15
N LYS A 851 37.89 33.71 -20.34
CA LYS A 851 37.45 35.04 -20.81
C LYS A 851 38.55 36.08 -20.59
N GLY A 852 38.63 37.06 -21.48
CA GLY A 852 39.48 38.23 -21.32
C GLY A 852 38.64 39.49 -21.28
N ALA A 853 38.89 40.37 -20.31
CA ALA A 853 38.46 41.76 -20.35
C ALA A 853 39.48 42.55 -21.16
N LEU A 854 39.10 43.02 -22.34
CA LEU A 854 39.97 43.75 -23.25
C LEU A 854 40.12 45.20 -22.83
N ALA A 855 41.34 45.73 -22.92
CA ALA A 855 41.63 47.14 -22.71
C ALA A 855 40.95 48.02 -23.78
N PRO A 856 40.67 49.31 -23.49
CA PRO A 856 40.22 50.27 -24.50
C PRO A 856 41.29 50.54 -25.57
N ILE A 857 40.87 50.65 -26.83
CA ILE A 857 41.77 51.02 -27.95
C ILE A 857 41.78 52.55 -28.11
N THR A 858 42.88 53.22 -27.74
CA THR A 858 42.92 54.69 -27.57
C THR A 858 43.65 55.49 -28.67
N SER A 859 44.45 54.88 -29.57
CA SER A 859 45.05 55.59 -30.71
C SER A 859 45.55 54.66 -31.83
N GLY A 860 45.21 54.95 -33.09
CA GLY A 860 45.90 54.53 -34.32
C GLY A 860 46.03 53.03 -34.67
N SER A 861 45.97 52.12 -33.69
CA SER A 861 46.05 50.68 -33.90
C SER A 861 44.71 50.15 -34.38
N THR A 862 44.70 49.60 -35.59
CA THR A 862 43.48 49.28 -36.31
C THR A 862 42.98 47.85 -36.10
N ALA A 863 43.83 46.92 -35.61
CA ALA A 863 43.41 45.59 -35.17
C ALA A 863 44.51 44.90 -34.32
N THR A 864 44.13 44.04 -33.38
CA THR A 864 45.08 43.15 -32.65
C THR A 864 44.57 41.72 -32.62
N SER A 865 45.37 40.78 -33.13
CA SER A 865 45.07 39.35 -33.05
C SER A 865 45.29 38.82 -31.64
N ILE A 866 44.28 38.13 -31.10
CA ILE A 866 44.28 37.53 -29.77
C ILE A 866 44.04 36.02 -29.91
N THR A 867 44.98 35.21 -29.43
CA THR A 867 44.87 33.75 -29.45
C THR A 867 45.31 33.19 -28.11
N ALA A 868 44.38 32.61 -27.35
CA ALA A 868 44.69 31.92 -26.10
C ALA A 868 45.05 30.45 -26.36
N THR A 869 46.18 30.01 -25.83
CA THR A 869 46.74 28.67 -26.05
C THR A 869 47.22 28.07 -24.73
N ILE A 870 47.01 26.78 -24.54
CA ILE A 870 47.80 25.99 -23.57
C ILE A 870 48.94 25.36 -24.37
N GLN A 871 50.16 25.87 -24.22
CA GLN A 871 51.28 25.61 -25.14
C GLN A 871 52.27 24.59 -24.58
N GLY A 872 52.31 23.40 -25.18
CA GLY A 872 53.26 22.33 -24.83
C GLY A 872 52.92 21.60 -23.53
N SER A 873 53.89 20.83 -23.01
CA SER A 873 53.77 20.07 -21.76
C SER A 873 53.91 20.96 -20.51
N ALA A 874 53.45 20.46 -19.37
CA ALA A 874 53.61 21.08 -18.05
C ALA A 874 53.03 22.49 -17.91
N GLN A 875 52.00 22.81 -18.71
CA GLN A 875 51.23 24.05 -18.57
C GLN A 875 50.03 23.90 -17.66
N VAL A 876 49.57 22.66 -17.44
CA VAL A 876 48.59 22.34 -16.40
C VAL A 876 49.20 21.27 -15.52
N ASN A 877 49.30 21.60 -14.24
CA ASN A 877 49.78 20.70 -13.20
C ASN A 877 48.58 20.17 -12.43
N VAL A 878 48.56 18.86 -12.21
CA VAL A 878 47.49 18.18 -11.47
C VAL A 878 48.10 17.20 -10.50
N THR A 879 47.42 16.94 -9.39
CA THR A 879 47.78 15.89 -8.44
C THR A 879 46.79 14.74 -8.55
N GLY A 880 47.28 13.52 -8.73
CA GLY A 880 46.44 12.32 -8.72
C GLY A 880 45.91 12.06 -7.31
N LEU A 881 44.58 12.02 -7.10
CA LEU A 881 44.01 11.82 -5.76
C LEU A 881 44.28 10.41 -5.20
N GLY A 882 44.47 9.42 -6.06
CA GLY A 882 44.77 8.04 -5.65
C GLY A 882 46.26 7.81 -5.41
N SER A 883 47.11 8.31 -6.32
CA SER A 883 48.56 8.13 -6.26
C SER A 883 49.29 9.14 -5.38
N GLY A 884 48.70 10.31 -5.14
CA GLY A 884 49.40 11.47 -4.58
C GLY A 884 50.54 11.99 -5.46
N THR A 885 50.63 11.53 -6.72
CA THR A 885 51.73 11.89 -7.63
C THR A 885 51.35 13.13 -8.42
N GLN A 886 52.30 14.04 -8.58
CA GLN A 886 52.16 15.18 -9.49
C GLN A 886 52.23 14.69 -10.94
N ILE A 887 51.21 15.04 -11.72
CA ILE A 887 51.05 14.72 -13.13
C ILE A 887 51.02 16.03 -13.90
N THR A 888 51.81 16.11 -14.96
CA THR A 888 51.82 17.28 -15.86
C THR A 888 51.06 16.98 -17.14
N SER A 889 50.42 17.98 -17.74
CA SER A 889 49.81 17.85 -19.06
C SER A 889 50.79 17.32 -20.11
N GLY A 890 50.33 16.41 -20.98
CA GLY A 890 51.12 15.90 -22.10
C GLY A 890 51.54 16.97 -23.11
N VAL A 891 52.40 16.61 -24.08
CA VAL A 891 53.06 17.52 -25.05
C VAL A 891 52.08 18.22 -26.03
N GLN A 892 50.81 17.81 -26.05
CA GLN A 892 49.80 18.33 -26.98
C GLN A 892 49.35 19.74 -26.59
N SER A 893 49.52 20.71 -27.51
CA SER A 893 49.04 22.08 -27.30
C SER A 893 47.55 22.20 -27.66
N ALA A 894 46.76 22.87 -26.82
CA ALA A 894 45.39 23.22 -27.12
C ALA A 894 45.34 24.69 -27.56
N ILE A 895 45.08 24.94 -28.85
CA ILE A 895 45.14 26.27 -29.46
C ILE A 895 43.72 26.81 -29.67
N GLY A 896 43.39 27.95 -29.06
CA GLY A 896 42.15 28.67 -29.31
C GLY A 896 42.04 29.22 -30.74
N SER A 897 40.89 29.75 -31.11
CA SER A 897 40.78 30.47 -32.39
C SER A 897 41.41 31.86 -32.27
N THR A 898 41.97 32.38 -33.37
CA THR A 898 42.46 33.77 -33.42
C THR A 898 41.27 34.72 -33.52
N LEU A 899 41.01 35.47 -32.45
CA LEU A 899 40.08 36.59 -32.43
C LEU A 899 40.84 37.87 -32.81
N VAL A 900 40.13 38.88 -33.31
CA VAL A 900 40.76 40.15 -33.69
C VAL A 900 40.04 41.28 -32.98
N SER A 901 40.74 41.94 -32.06
CA SER A 901 40.22 43.12 -31.36
C SER A 901 40.27 44.35 -32.26
N VAL A 902 39.12 45.01 -32.39
CA VAL A 902 38.92 46.23 -33.17
C VAL A 902 38.10 47.25 -32.37
N LYS A 903 38.24 48.53 -32.72
CA LYS A 903 37.54 49.63 -32.01
C LYS A 903 36.06 49.77 -32.43
N ALA A 904 35.78 49.46 -33.69
CA ALA A 904 34.44 49.32 -34.24
C ALA A 904 34.43 48.20 -35.28
N LYS A 905 33.29 47.53 -35.47
CA LYS A 905 33.11 46.48 -36.49
C LYS A 905 31.75 46.60 -37.18
N PRO A 906 31.66 46.33 -38.50
CA PRO A 906 30.39 46.11 -39.17
C PRO A 906 29.83 44.72 -38.85
N THR A 907 28.51 44.66 -38.73
CA THR A 907 27.74 43.42 -38.99
C THR A 907 26.89 43.67 -40.23
N VAL A 908 26.95 42.77 -41.21
CA VAL A 908 26.16 42.88 -42.44
C VAL A 908 25.13 41.76 -42.48
N ALA A 909 23.91 42.10 -42.87
CA ALA A 909 22.82 41.14 -43.04
C ALA A 909 21.99 41.50 -44.28
N LEU A 910 21.24 40.52 -44.81
CA LEU A 910 20.23 40.81 -45.83
C LEU A 910 19.11 41.63 -45.17
N ALA A 911 18.78 42.78 -45.75
CA ALA A 911 17.67 43.57 -45.23
C ALA A 911 16.34 42.85 -45.52
N SER A 912 15.41 42.88 -44.57
CA SER A 912 14.10 42.20 -44.68
C SER A 912 13.25 42.63 -45.88
N GLY A 913 13.50 43.82 -46.43
CA GLY A 913 12.86 44.35 -47.64
C GLY A 913 13.67 44.14 -48.93
N SER A 914 14.71 43.29 -48.92
CA SER A 914 15.50 43.02 -50.13
C SER A 914 14.61 42.39 -51.22
N PRO A 915 14.66 42.89 -52.46
CA PRO A 915 13.73 42.48 -53.51
C PRO A 915 14.05 41.06 -54.03
N SER A 916 13.04 40.41 -54.62
CA SER A 916 13.12 39.10 -55.28
C SER A 916 11.93 38.93 -56.24
N GLY A 917 11.95 37.89 -57.10
CA GLY A 917 10.80 37.53 -57.93
C GLY A 917 10.99 37.80 -59.42
N THR A 918 10.04 38.47 -60.07
CA THR A 918 10.07 38.60 -61.53
C THR A 918 11.18 39.54 -62.00
N LEU A 919 12.03 39.03 -62.88
CA LEU A 919 13.09 39.76 -63.56
C LEU A 919 12.50 40.59 -64.70
N THR A 920 12.68 41.90 -64.64
CA THR A 920 12.30 42.86 -65.69
C THR A 920 13.54 43.49 -66.27
N THR A 921 13.47 43.84 -67.56
CA THR A 921 14.57 44.50 -68.28
C THR A 921 14.64 45.96 -67.88
N SER A 922 15.73 46.36 -67.24
CA SER A 922 15.95 47.73 -66.76
C SER A 922 17.44 48.03 -66.76
N THR A 923 17.84 49.24 -67.12
CA THR A 923 19.25 49.68 -67.02
C THR A 923 19.68 49.99 -65.57
N ALA A 924 18.74 49.91 -64.62
CA ALA A 924 19.00 50.09 -63.19
C ALA A 924 17.95 49.32 -62.34
N HIS A 925 17.96 47.99 -62.41
CA HIS A 925 17.11 47.13 -61.59
C HIS A 925 17.65 47.04 -60.16
N GLN A 926 16.81 47.22 -59.14
CA GLN A 926 17.24 47.03 -57.74
C GLN A 926 17.34 45.53 -57.40
N LEU A 927 18.55 45.02 -57.20
CA LEU A 927 18.82 43.59 -57.07
C LEU A 927 18.99 43.11 -55.62
N ALA A 928 19.44 43.96 -54.71
CA ALA A 928 19.57 43.58 -53.30
C ALA A 928 19.55 44.80 -52.37
N ILE A 929 19.19 44.57 -51.10
CA ILE A 929 19.36 45.53 -50.02
C ILE A 929 20.05 44.83 -48.84
N PHE A 930 21.13 45.43 -48.35
CA PHE A 930 21.85 44.93 -47.17
C PHE A 930 21.77 45.94 -46.03
N ASP A 931 21.52 45.44 -44.82
CA ASP A 931 21.65 46.20 -43.59
C ASP A 931 23.10 46.12 -43.11
N VAL A 932 23.73 47.27 -42.87
CA VAL A 932 25.06 47.41 -42.26
C VAL A 932 24.89 48.04 -40.90
N ILE A 933 25.29 47.32 -39.86
CA ILE A 933 25.15 47.71 -38.46
C ILE A 933 26.54 48.05 -37.92
N GLY A 934 26.70 49.26 -37.41
CA GLY A 934 27.93 49.70 -36.74
C GLY A 934 27.92 49.30 -35.28
N ALA A 935 28.93 48.55 -34.81
CA ALA A 935 29.10 48.22 -33.40
C ALA A 935 30.47 48.71 -32.91
N GLY A 936 30.55 49.25 -31.70
CA GLY A 936 31.78 49.77 -31.11
C GLY A 936 31.66 51.22 -30.64
N ALA A 937 32.79 51.87 -30.41
CA ALA A 937 32.85 53.26 -29.91
C ALA A 937 32.94 54.33 -31.01
N ASP A 938 33.31 53.92 -32.22
CA ASP A 938 33.59 54.79 -33.37
C ASP A 938 32.76 54.37 -34.59
N ASP A 939 32.77 55.20 -35.63
CA ASP A 939 32.08 54.91 -36.88
C ASP A 939 32.77 53.79 -37.68
N VAL A 940 31.95 52.92 -38.26
CA VAL A 940 32.35 52.02 -39.34
C VAL A 940 32.24 52.80 -40.65
N THR A 941 33.38 53.01 -41.33
CA THR A 941 33.45 53.86 -42.52
C THR A 941 33.93 53.07 -43.74
N PHE A 942 33.23 53.23 -44.86
CA PHE A 942 33.67 52.85 -46.19
C PHE A 942 34.01 54.14 -46.96
N ALA A 943 35.30 54.47 -47.00
CA ALA A 943 35.81 55.77 -47.42
C ALA A 943 35.79 55.94 -48.94
N SER A 944 35.49 57.16 -49.40
CA SER A 944 35.44 57.49 -50.83
C SER A 944 36.79 57.66 -51.52
N ALA A 945 37.88 57.43 -50.79
CA ALA A 945 39.24 57.39 -51.32
C ALA A 945 39.56 56.10 -52.10
N GLN A 946 38.56 55.24 -52.35
CA GLN A 946 38.71 53.93 -53.03
C GLN A 946 39.62 52.94 -52.28
N THR A 947 39.74 53.12 -50.96
CA THR A 947 40.56 52.27 -50.10
C THR A 947 39.77 51.13 -49.45
N ASN A 948 38.44 51.14 -49.58
CA ASN A 948 37.53 50.14 -49.01
C ASN A 948 36.77 49.41 -50.10
N LEU A 949 36.55 48.11 -49.91
CA LEU A 949 35.98 47.21 -50.91
C LEU A 949 34.71 46.56 -50.35
N PHE A 950 33.69 46.42 -51.20
CA PHE A 950 32.50 45.64 -50.92
C PHE A 950 32.16 44.81 -52.16
N THR A 951 32.53 43.53 -52.11
CA THR A 951 32.39 42.59 -53.22
C THR A 951 31.12 41.76 -53.08
N ILE A 952 30.32 41.75 -54.13
CA ILE A 952 29.09 40.98 -54.26
C ILE A 952 29.31 39.93 -55.34
N GLN A 953 29.00 38.68 -55.02
CA GLN A 953 29.04 37.58 -55.97
C GLN A 953 27.72 37.53 -56.75
N ILE A 954 27.82 37.10 -58.01
CA ILE A 954 26.72 37.08 -58.98
C ILE A 954 26.58 35.66 -59.52
N ALA A 955 25.38 35.10 -59.37
CA ALA A 955 24.96 33.88 -60.06
C ALA A 955 23.87 34.26 -61.04
N ARG A 956 24.08 33.98 -62.31
CA ARG A 956 23.14 34.40 -63.35
C ARG A 956 23.09 33.43 -64.52
N LYS A 957 21.99 33.52 -65.25
CA LYS A 957 21.83 33.01 -66.61
C LYS A 957 21.19 34.11 -67.45
N GLN A 958 21.83 34.38 -68.57
CA GLN A 958 21.44 35.42 -69.51
C GLN A 958 21.47 34.81 -70.92
N GLY A 959 20.33 34.72 -71.59
CA GLY A 959 20.18 34.04 -72.88
C GLY A 959 20.59 34.87 -74.09
N THR A 960 20.78 36.18 -73.93
CA THR A 960 21.25 37.12 -74.96
C THR A 960 22.23 38.10 -74.33
N SER A 961 23.43 38.25 -74.90
CA SER A 961 24.46 39.22 -74.47
C SER A 961 25.01 39.96 -75.70
N ASP A 962 25.16 41.27 -75.59
CA ASP A 962 25.82 42.10 -76.60
C ASP A 962 27.32 42.34 -76.32
N TYR A 963 27.83 41.78 -75.21
CA TYR A 963 29.19 41.92 -74.70
C TYR A 963 29.58 43.37 -74.33
N VAL A 964 28.60 44.20 -73.97
CA VAL A 964 28.81 45.57 -73.51
C VAL A 964 28.55 45.64 -72.00
N ALA A 965 29.56 46.05 -71.23
CA ALA A 965 29.42 46.19 -69.78
C ALA A 965 28.27 47.12 -69.37
N GLY A 966 27.40 46.60 -68.50
CA GLY A 966 26.30 47.34 -67.88
C GLY A 966 26.75 48.12 -66.64
N ASN A 967 26.07 49.23 -66.34
CA ASN A 967 26.38 50.03 -65.15
C ASN A 967 25.70 49.49 -63.90
N TRP A 968 26.49 49.22 -62.87
CA TRP A 968 26.04 48.81 -61.55
C TRP A 968 26.31 49.91 -60.53
N VAL A 969 25.33 50.18 -59.67
CA VAL A 969 25.34 51.32 -58.76
C VAL A 969 25.05 50.86 -57.34
N LEU A 970 25.90 51.25 -56.41
CA LEU A 970 25.68 51.13 -54.97
C LEU A 970 25.16 52.45 -54.43
N LYS A 971 24.04 52.44 -53.70
CA LYS A 971 23.42 53.62 -53.08
C LYS A 971 23.20 53.41 -51.58
N ASP A 972 23.12 54.51 -50.82
CA ASP A 972 22.66 54.47 -49.43
C ASP A 972 21.13 54.54 -49.31
N GLY A 973 20.62 54.50 -48.08
CA GLY A 973 19.18 54.62 -47.79
C GLY A 973 18.53 55.98 -48.05
N ALA A 974 19.33 57.02 -48.29
CA ALA A 974 18.84 58.32 -48.76
C ALA A 974 18.81 58.41 -50.30
N GLY A 975 19.27 57.36 -51.00
CA GLY A 975 19.36 57.30 -52.45
C GLY A 975 20.62 57.96 -53.03
N ILE A 976 21.60 58.32 -52.19
CA ILE A 976 22.87 58.90 -52.62
C ILE A 976 23.75 57.80 -53.22
N THR A 977 24.31 58.06 -54.41
CA THR A 977 25.25 57.14 -55.07
C THR A 977 26.58 57.10 -54.33
N LEU A 978 26.97 55.91 -53.89
CA LEU A 978 28.23 55.64 -53.20
C LEU A 978 29.32 55.17 -54.17
N SER A 979 28.96 54.36 -55.18
CA SER A 979 29.88 53.84 -56.18
C SER A 979 29.11 53.47 -57.45
N THR A 980 29.73 53.70 -58.62
CA THR A 980 29.27 53.19 -59.91
C THR A 980 30.40 52.41 -60.56
N ILE A 981 30.12 51.19 -61.02
CA ILE A 981 31.09 50.26 -61.63
C ILE A 981 30.45 49.66 -62.88
N SER A 982 31.21 49.54 -63.97
CA SER A 982 30.78 48.80 -65.16
C SER A 982 31.10 47.31 -64.96
N VAL A 983 30.14 46.44 -65.22
CA VAL A 983 30.22 44.98 -65.00
C VAL A 983 29.94 44.29 -66.32
N GLU A 984 30.86 43.46 -66.78
CA GLU A 984 30.72 42.70 -68.03
C GLU A 984 29.62 41.63 -67.89
N ASP A 985 29.01 41.18 -68.99
CA ASP A 985 27.88 40.22 -68.97
C ASP A 985 28.20 38.81 -68.45
N TYR A 986 29.47 38.48 -68.30
CA TYR A 986 29.94 37.18 -67.81
C TYR A 986 30.66 37.25 -66.46
N ASP A 987 30.81 38.45 -65.88
CA ASP A 987 31.38 38.61 -64.55
C ASP A 987 30.58 37.84 -63.50
N THR A 988 31.29 37.17 -62.60
CA THR A 988 30.72 36.39 -61.50
C THR A 988 30.75 37.15 -60.17
N SER A 989 31.27 38.39 -60.18
CA SER A 989 31.26 39.27 -59.02
C SER A 989 31.38 40.74 -59.44
N VAL A 990 30.94 41.64 -58.57
CA VAL A 990 31.13 43.09 -58.69
C VAL A 990 31.77 43.61 -57.40
N THR A 991 32.78 44.46 -57.52
CA THR A 991 33.46 45.06 -56.36
C THR A 991 33.24 46.57 -56.35
N PHE A 992 32.54 47.06 -55.34
CA PHE A 992 32.33 48.48 -55.12
C PHE A 992 33.45 49.08 -54.28
N LEU A 993 33.99 50.22 -54.73
CA LEU A 993 35.11 50.93 -54.09
C LEU A 993 34.69 52.25 -53.41
N PHE A 994 33.39 52.53 -53.31
CA PHE A 994 32.86 53.75 -52.69
C PHE A 994 33.39 55.07 -53.29
N GLY A 995 33.90 55.06 -54.53
CA GLY A 995 34.64 56.18 -55.12
C GLY A 995 33.86 57.48 -55.34
N THR A 996 32.54 57.51 -55.08
CA THR A 996 31.71 58.72 -55.22
C THR A 996 31.45 59.40 -53.88
N ASN A 997 31.01 58.66 -52.86
CA ASN A 997 30.67 59.20 -51.54
C ASN A 997 31.05 58.22 -50.43
N THR A 998 31.46 58.76 -49.28
CA THR A 998 31.79 57.97 -48.09
C THR A 998 30.51 57.45 -47.44
N PHE A 999 30.49 56.15 -47.10
CA PHE A 999 29.40 55.53 -46.34
C PHE A 999 29.87 55.28 -44.91
N SER A 1000 29.32 56.03 -43.94
CA SER A 1000 29.66 55.89 -42.51
C SER A 1000 28.46 55.42 -41.72
N VAL A 1001 28.66 54.44 -40.84
CA VAL A 1001 27.63 53.88 -39.94
C VAL A 1001 28.09 54.11 -38.50
N GLY A 1002 27.36 54.94 -37.76
CA GLY A 1002 27.70 55.27 -36.38
C GLY A 1002 27.45 54.11 -35.40
N PRO A 1003 27.96 54.23 -34.17
CA PRO A 1003 27.71 53.26 -33.10
C PRO A 1003 26.22 52.96 -32.88
N GLY A 1004 25.84 51.69 -33.00
CA GLY A 1004 24.45 51.23 -32.82
C GLY A 1004 23.51 51.60 -33.97
N GLU A 1005 23.98 52.29 -35.01
CA GLU A 1005 23.19 52.61 -36.18
C GLU A 1005 23.11 51.42 -37.14
N THR A 1006 21.97 51.30 -37.82
CA THR A 1006 21.79 50.44 -38.99
C THR A 1006 21.55 51.32 -40.20
N LYS A 1007 22.40 51.21 -41.23
CA LYS A 1007 22.22 51.88 -42.52
C LYS A 1007 22.13 50.87 -43.64
N LYS A 1008 21.39 51.24 -44.68
CA LYS A 1008 21.10 50.35 -45.82
C LYS A 1008 22.00 50.64 -47.00
N LEU A 1009 22.46 49.57 -47.64
CA LEU A 1009 23.11 49.57 -48.95
C LEU A 1009 22.17 48.96 -49.99
N TYR A 1010 21.86 49.74 -51.02
CA TYR A 1010 21.00 49.35 -52.13
C TYR A 1010 21.87 49.06 -53.35
N VAL A 1011 21.70 47.88 -53.92
CA VAL A 1011 22.45 47.43 -55.09
C VAL A 1011 21.53 47.49 -56.31
N TYR A 1012 21.92 48.29 -57.31
CA TYR A 1012 21.25 48.35 -58.59
C TYR A 1012 22.18 47.79 -59.67
N GLY A 1013 21.66 46.94 -60.56
CA GLY A 1013 22.39 46.38 -61.68
C GLY A 1013 21.63 46.54 -62.99
N ASP A 1014 22.35 46.51 -64.09
CA ASP A 1014 21.76 46.46 -65.43
C ASP A 1014 21.22 45.05 -65.71
N THR A 1015 19.93 44.97 -66.00
CA THR A 1015 19.23 43.74 -66.40
C THR A 1015 18.57 43.87 -67.77
N HIS A 1016 18.90 44.89 -68.57
CA HIS A 1016 18.23 45.19 -69.84
C HIS A 1016 18.31 44.02 -70.83
N GLU A 1017 19.35 43.20 -70.73
CA GLU A 1017 19.61 42.07 -71.63
C GLU A 1017 19.01 40.73 -71.18
N TYR A 1018 18.36 40.66 -70.01
CA TYR A 1018 17.70 39.45 -69.51
C TYR A 1018 16.32 39.30 -70.16
N THR A 1019 16.33 39.07 -71.47
CA THR A 1019 15.16 39.10 -72.35
C THR A 1019 14.50 37.74 -72.56
N THR A 1020 15.19 36.64 -72.22
CA THR A 1020 14.77 35.28 -72.55
C THR A 1020 14.10 34.56 -71.37
N GLN A 1021 13.20 33.62 -71.68
CA GLN A 1021 12.58 32.79 -70.66
C GLN A 1021 13.65 31.98 -69.91
N TYR A 1022 13.51 31.87 -68.58
CA TYR A 1022 14.47 31.24 -67.66
C TYR A 1022 15.78 31.98 -67.43
N ASP A 1023 15.90 33.23 -67.88
CA ASP A 1023 16.95 34.12 -67.40
C ASP A 1023 16.78 34.37 -65.90
N TYR A 1024 17.89 34.40 -65.17
CA TYR A 1024 17.86 34.64 -63.72
C TYR A 1024 19.10 35.38 -63.24
N ILE A 1025 18.98 36.03 -62.10
CA ILE A 1025 20.10 36.62 -61.37
C ILE A 1025 19.87 36.48 -59.86
N GLN A 1026 20.92 36.13 -59.12
CA GLN A 1026 20.96 36.11 -57.66
C GLN A 1026 22.30 36.66 -57.20
N LEU A 1027 22.26 37.49 -56.16
CA LEU A 1027 23.43 38.07 -55.54
C LEU A 1027 23.70 37.43 -54.18
N TRP A 1028 24.97 37.36 -53.76
CA TRP A 1028 25.30 37.07 -52.37
C TRP A 1028 26.63 37.70 -51.93
N LEU A 1029 26.79 37.90 -50.63
CA LEU A 1029 28.06 38.30 -50.02
C LEU A 1029 28.77 37.04 -49.54
N SER A 1030 30.00 36.82 -49.98
CA SER A 1030 30.73 35.58 -49.71
C SER A 1030 31.80 35.73 -48.63
N ASP A 1031 31.86 34.78 -47.70
CA ASP A 1031 32.90 34.67 -46.68
C ASP A 1031 34.16 33.93 -47.15
N ALA A 1032 34.31 33.68 -48.46
CA ALA A 1032 35.44 32.92 -49.00
C ALA A 1032 36.80 33.64 -48.85
N LEU A 1033 36.83 34.98 -48.87
CA LEU A 1033 38.06 35.77 -48.84
C LEU A 1033 37.92 37.02 -47.97
N ASP A 1034 38.97 37.36 -47.21
CA ASP A 1034 39.00 38.57 -46.38
C ASP A 1034 38.97 39.85 -47.24
N ALA A 1035 39.42 39.77 -48.49
CA ALA A 1035 39.37 40.86 -49.46
C ALA A 1035 37.96 41.19 -49.97
N ASN A 1036 36.96 40.33 -49.76
CA ASN A 1036 35.58 40.58 -50.22
C ASN A 1036 34.90 41.74 -49.48
N CYS A 1037 35.40 42.11 -48.30
CA CYS A 1037 34.93 43.28 -47.58
C CYS A 1037 36.07 43.91 -46.81
N SER A 1038 36.26 45.22 -47.00
CA SER A 1038 37.12 46.01 -46.15
C SER A 1038 36.48 47.32 -45.76
N TYR A 1039 36.70 47.73 -44.51
CA TYR A 1039 36.19 48.96 -43.93
C TYR A 1039 37.31 49.66 -43.16
N SER A 1040 37.07 50.88 -42.73
CA SER A 1040 37.97 51.66 -41.89
C SER A 1040 37.21 52.13 -40.65
N VAL A 1041 37.92 52.41 -39.56
CA VAL A 1041 37.33 53.08 -38.39
C VAL A 1041 37.61 54.58 -38.51
N ASN A 1042 36.56 55.42 -38.53
CA ASN A 1042 36.69 56.88 -38.74
C ASN A 1042 37.57 57.27 -39.96
N ALA A 1043 37.43 56.55 -41.08
CA ALA A 1043 38.27 56.71 -42.29
C ALA A 1043 39.80 56.56 -42.07
N GLY A 1044 40.21 55.79 -41.04
CA GLY A 1044 41.60 55.42 -40.76
C GLY A 1044 42.16 54.30 -41.66
N THR A 1045 42.93 53.36 -41.10
CA THR A 1045 43.48 52.23 -41.87
C THR A 1045 42.38 51.27 -42.34
N THR A 1046 42.49 50.80 -43.58
CA THR A 1046 41.65 49.74 -44.16
C THR A 1046 41.86 48.40 -43.47
N LEU A 1047 40.76 47.74 -43.10
CA LEU A 1047 40.69 46.45 -42.44
C LEU A 1047 39.97 45.41 -43.32
N PRO A 1048 40.69 44.46 -43.96
CA PRO A 1048 40.10 43.45 -44.82
C PRO A 1048 39.66 42.22 -44.00
N TYR A 1049 38.36 42.14 -43.66
CA TYR A 1049 37.80 41.09 -42.82
C TYR A 1049 36.54 40.44 -43.40
N GLY A 1050 36.45 40.34 -44.73
CA GLY A 1050 35.32 39.72 -45.45
C GLY A 1050 34.92 38.34 -44.94
N THR A 1051 35.86 37.47 -44.54
CA THR A 1051 35.53 36.13 -44.01
C THR A 1051 34.77 36.18 -42.68
N LYS A 1052 34.93 37.26 -41.91
CA LYS A 1052 34.31 37.45 -40.60
C LYS A 1052 33.02 38.25 -40.72
N ILE A 1053 33.01 39.29 -41.56
CA ILE A 1053 31.87 40.19 -41.77
C ILE A 1053 30.73 39.49 -42.52
N PHE A 1054 31.04 38.62 -43.49
CA PHE A 1054 30.05 37.91 -44.33
C PHE A 1054 29.84 36.45 -43.91
N ARG A 1055 30.25 36.09 -42.69
CA ARG A 1055 30.25 34.70 -42.21
C ARG A 1055 28.91 34.01 -42.48
N GLY A 1056 28.98 32.83 -43.07
CA GLY A 1056 27.82 32.00 -43.41
C GLY A 1056 27.22 32.25 -44.80
N ASN A 1057 27.85 33.10 -45.61
CA ASN A 1057 27.33 33.62 -46.88
C ASN A 1057 25.96 34.32 -46.74
N ILE A 1058 25.84 35.57 -47.20
CA ILE A 1058 24.60 36.34 -47.10
C ILE A 1058 23.95 36.40 -48.48
N TYR A 1059 22.94 35.56 -48.69
CA TYR A 1059 22.25 35.44 -49.97
C TYR A 1059 21.15 36.49 -50.14
N GLY A 1060 21.14 37.16 -51.28
CA GLY A 1060 20.03 37.97 -51.76
C GLY A 1060 18.91 37.13 -52.40
N GLY A 1061 17.81 37.81 -52.70
CA GLY A 1061 16.70 37.22 -53.44
C GLY A 1061 17.09 36.83 -54.86
N THR A 1062 16.47 35.77 -55.37
CA THR A 1062 16.60 35.38 -56.78
C THR A 1062 15.55 36.11 -57.61
N PHE A 1063 15.97 36.65 -58.75
CA PHE A 1063 15.08 37.13 -59.78
C PHE A 1063 15.07 36.17 -60.96
N ASN A 1064 13.90 35.86 -61.50
CA ASN A 1064 13.75 35.01 -62.68
C ASN A 1064 12.78 35.61 -63.70
N ARG A 1065 13.05 35.36 -64.97
CA ARG A 1065 12.13 35.67 -66.06
C ARG A 1065 11.24 34.44 -66.32
N PRO A 1066 9.97 34.48 -65.91
CA PRO A 1066 9.05 33.34 -66.03
C PRO A 1066 8.78 32.94 -67.47
#